data_AF-A0A9W7EIE4-F1
#
_entry.id   AF-A0A9W7EIE4-F1
#
_cell.length_a   1.000
_cell.length_b   1.000
_cell.length_c   1.000
_cell.angle_alpha   90.00
_cell.angle_beta   90.00
_cell.angle_gamma   90.00
#
_symmetry.space_group_name_H-M   'P 1'
#
loop_
_entity.id
_entity.type
_entity.pdbx_description
1 polymer ?
#
loop_
_entity_poly.entity_id
_entity_poly.type
_entity_poly.pdbx_seq_one_letter_code
_entity_poly.pdbx_strand_id
1 'polypeptide(L)'
;MKLPRSALCALLAASIPSFSLSTTAEDTDADAPSSPVDSDFLDGDVPTTPLSSDDLPETSPLQSLAYPYDFYREALSAYHTTLIVFKMDPNSVYDQVLHEVCTDMKQRFTETSYSCWGLDCTDPNMKSVCSQYIPNFPTVPAIVGFTGNTIKNPYQKDSMGRETVVVFQGLPEDRKPLERWVKRFLPNHVHKAESRTEYSLPPELIKSGAADESLPKVFFTTKKKDPTPLLKSLSHEFFKRASFFIITDPDAEEPTMHLDDEEFTGSLKERSEIVDFISARTLDAWEDQYYYVEQIDEEFAKFGTALEVKSFPPPQTHYWLVAVVPSVSVDETGFNPHPLERTSSGSSVESQLPGFDEIAKACVGAMRAGVYVNPDTVKPYVRLFTCLDTDDPDNPCSNKAKGYKSVVDAYDALVEALPEKVVPILGDNAGVSLFLGKNVYIDPNRVALLVFSQKSYPPAFLKNVAILTEGIVDVGMISNPRDDVLESFNLKGLPDIVTVYDTPMNMRPADAKEGTLLGQAVYNKDDGFSFEAVMRYVLTVLNQVGLEGTDEIQMRMVEGLKAKDVESFRKKYESDASYEEAVKKEKEELADQFVGVMTKSVLKEVVKAQRQSLKGFVFVDGFTEGEVDRWSSELLPVAQTTAKTSKHWSVIHASCNPDFARLFEVDLDLLPAAVAYSVKAQRYVRYTGKMDPKSIAEWIDTVSKGKVATTRLGSSIDASTFVDECSLEIEAEEDDLDMDEYLKEIAAEEAAAKEALEQEMKAEEEERKKKEEEDKVKQSKKKKKKKKKKKKKKTEL
;
A
#
# COMPACT_ATOMS: atom_id res chain seq x y z
N MET A 1 17.54 34.85 -28.27
CA MET A 1 18.18 35.59 -27.16
C MET A 1 19.45 34.84 -26.76
N LYS A 2 20.57 35.57 -26.68
CA LYS A 2 21.93 35.02 -26.50
C LYS A 2 22.38 35.29 -25.06
N LEU A 3 22.99 34.28 -24.44
CA LEU A 3 23.73 34.36 -23.17
C LEU A 3 24.87 35.40 -23.22
N PRO A 4 25.21 36.07 -22.10
CA PRO A 4 26.44 36.82 -21.98
C PRO A 4 27.59 35.96 -21.42
N ARG A 5 28.78 36.27 -21.90
CA ARG A 5 30.11 35.80 -21.47
C ARG A 5 30.86 36.96 -20.79
N SER A 6 31.95 36.60 -20.10
CA SER A 6 33.17 37.37 -19.76
C SER A 6 33.18 38.02 -18.36
N ALA A 7 34.29 38.12 -17.61
CA ALA A 7 35.68 37.60 -17.60
C ALA A 7 36.34 38.24 -16.32
N LEU A 8 37.33 37.70 -15.59
CA LEU A 8 38.81 37.66 -15.79
C LEU A 8 39.41 37.16 -14.42
N CYS A 9 40.34 36.17 -14.33
CA CYS A 9 41.83 36.26 -14.36
C CYS A 9 42.47 37.17 -13.26
N ALA A 10 43.53 36.83 -12.50
CA ALA A 10 44.61 35.85 -12.64
C ALA A 10 45.52 35.68 -11.38
N LEU A 11 46.36 34.64 -11.40
CA LEU A 11 47.76 34.50 -10.90
C LEU A 11 48.10 34.42 -9.39
N LEU A 12 48.64 33.26 -8.96
CA LEU A 12 50.07 33.10 -8.63
C LEU A 12 50.44 31.62 -8.42
N ALA A 13 51.58 31.22 -8.99
CA ALA A 13 52.20 29.90 -8.87
C ALA A 13 53.57 30.04 -8.18
N ALA A 14 53.85 29.13 -7.25
CA ALA A 14 55.16 28.72 -6.70
C ALA A 14 54.85 27.67 -5.61
N SER A 15 55.64 26.68 -5.24
CA SER A 15 56.89 26.06 -5.66
C SER A 15 56.97 24.78 -4.81
N ILE A 16 57.52 23.69 -5.36
CA ILE A 16 57.81 22.42 -4.67
C ILE A 16 58.89 22.67 -3.59
N PRO A 17 58.93 21.89 -2.49
CA PRO A 17 60.04 20.93 -2.41
C PRO A 17 59.63 19.55 -1.88
N SER A 18 60.19 18.55 -2.55
CA SER A 18 60.38 17.18 -2.14
C SER A 18 61.19 17.08 -0.85
N PHE A 19 60.76 16.23 0.09
CA PHE A 19 61.57 15.77 1.21
C PHE A 19 61.70 14.24 1.16
N SER A 20 62.91 13.79 0.85
CA SER A 20 63.43 12.47 1.17
C SER A 20 63.95 12.48 2.60
N LEU A 21 63.63 11.47 3.41
CA LEU A 21 64.43 11.13 4.59
C LEU A 21 64.46 9.60 4.74
N SER A 22 65.68 9.07 4.70
CA SER A 22 66.07 7.70 5.02
C SER A 22 66.28 7.52 6.52
N THR A 23 66.67 6.30 6.91
CA THR A 23 67.17 5.80 8.21
C THR A 23 66.06 5.34 9.16
N THR A 24 66.11 4.15 9.79
CA THR A 24 67.18 3.17 10.01
C THR A 24 66.55 1.84 10.42
N ALA A 25 67.25 0.74 10.14
CA ALA A 25 66.95 -0.60 10.61
C ALA A 25 67.04 -0.71 12.14
N GLU A 26 66.18 -1.52 12.72
CA GLU A 26 66.45 -2.26 13.95
C GLU A 26 65.85 -3.67 13.82
N ASP A 27 66.74 -4.65 13.88
CA ASP A 27 66.50 -6.08 13.87
C ASP A 27 65.80 -6.52 15.16
N THR A 28 64.72 -7.30 15.03
CA THR A 28 64.36 -8.30 16.04
C THR A 28 63.82 -9.54 15.33
N ASP A 29 64.67 -10.56 15.31
CA ASP A 29 64.33 -11.95 15.00
C ASP A 29 63.23 -12.47 15.94
N ALA A 30 62.18 -13.03 15.36
CA ALA A 30 61.28 -13.94 16.05
C ALA A 30 60.81 -15.01 15.06
N ASP A 31 61.37 -16.22 15.23
CA ASP A 31 61.02 -17.45 14.54
C ASP A 31 59.51 -17.72 14.58
N ALA A 32 58.87 -17.73 13.41
CA ALA A 32 57.56 -18.32 13.21
C ALA A 32 57.70 -19.58 12.34
N PRO A 33 57.20 -20.75 12.78
CA PRO A 33 57.36 -21.99 12.04
C PRO A 33 56.46 -21.99 10.81
N SER A 34 57.07 -22.04 9.62
CA SER A 34 56.39 -22.35 8.37
C SER A 34 55.91 -23.81 8.40
N SER A 35 54.61 -24.03 8.50
CA SER A 35 54.01 -25.33 8.22
C SER A 35 53.99 -25.58 6.71
N PRO A 36 54.37 -26.78 6.23
CA PRO A 36 54.27 -27.12 4.83
C PRO A 36 52.80 -27.41 4.48
N VAL A 37 52.33 -26.80 3.39
CA VAL A 37 51.04 -27.10 2.79
C VAL A 37 51.28 -28.24 1.79
N ASP A 38 51.14 -29.47 2.25
CA ASP A 38 50.99 -30.64 1.36
C ASP A 38 49.51 -30.84 1.07
N SER A 39 49.08 -30.52 -0.15
CA SER A 39 47.69 -30.62 -0.61
C SER A 39 47.48 -31.63 -1.75
N ASP A 40 48.31 -32.67 -1.83
CA ASP A 40 48.22 -33.67 -2.89
C ASP A 40 47.79 -35.01 -2.29
N PHE A 41 46.47 -35.29 -2.18
CA PHE A 41 45.93 -36.67 -2.19
C PHE A 41 44.38 -36.73 -2.10
N LEU A 42 43.65 -35.86 -2.80
CA LEU A 42 42.25 -36.14 -3.22
C LEU A 42 41.93 -35.57 -4.61
N ASP A 43 42.91 -35.00 -5.31
CA ASP A 43 42.86 -34.86 -6.75
C ASP A 43 43.25 -36.22 -7.32
N GLY A 44 42.28 -37.12 -7.48
CA GLY A 44 42.48 -38.25 -8.37
C GLY A 44 42.79 -37.66 -9.75
N ASP A 45 43.92 -38.03 -10.35
CA ASP A 45 44.29 -37.66 -11.72
C ASP A 45 43.13 -38.02 -12.66
N VAL A 46 42.25 -37.05 -12.92
CA VAL A 46 41.34 -37.10 -14.05
C VAL A 46 42.26 -37.03 -15.27
N PRO A 47 42.20 -37.97 -16.22
CA PRO A 47 43.08 -37.94 -17.37
C PRO A 47 42.92 -36.62 -18.11
N THR A 48 43.89 -35.71 -17.98
CA THR A 48 43.97 -34.47 -18.76
C THR A 48 44.38 -34.82 -20.18
N THR A 49 43.47 -35.44 -20.90
CA THR A 49 43.50 -35.45 -22.36
C THR A 49 43.02 -34.06 -22.76
N PRO A 50 43.80 -33.24 -23.49
CA PRO A 50 43.32 -31.94 -23.95
C PRO A 50 42.10 -32.18 -24.85
N LEU A 51 40.92 -31.80 -24.35
CA LEU A 51 39.68 -31.78 -25.11
C LEU A 51 39.90 -30.91 -26.35
N SER A 52 39.48 -31.41 -27.52
CA SER A 52 39.53 -30.65 -28.76
C SER A 52 38.63 -29.42 -28.61
N SER A 53 39.02 -28.28 -29.20
CA SER A 53 38.25 -27.02 -29.11
C SER A 53 36.83 -27.13 -29.69
N ASP A 54 36.54 -28.20 -30.42
CA ASP A 54 35.25 -28.45 -31.06
C ASP A 54 34.30 -29.30 -30.20
N ASP A 55 34.75 -29.80 -29.04
CA ASP A 55 33.96 -30.64 -28.10
C ASP A 55 33.61 -29.92 -26.79
N LEU A 56 33.84 -28.60 -26.69
CA LEU A 56 33.40 -27.85 -25.51
C LEU A 56 31.85 -27.82 -25.52
N PRO A 57 31.18 -28.39 -24.50
CA PRO A 57 29.73 -28.33 -24.42
C PRO A 57 29.30 -26.86 -24.45
N GLU A 58 28.24 -26.54 -25.23
CA GLU A 58 27.64 -25.20 -25.20
C GLU A 58 27.40 -24.81 -23.73
N THR A 59 28.14 -23.82 -23.26
CA THR A 59 28.04 -23.36 -21.88
C THR A 59 26.73 -22.63 -21.74
N SER A 60 25.71 -23.34 -21.24
CA SER A 60 24.45 -22.71 -20.85
C SER A 60 24.74 -21.59 -19.85
N PRO A 61 24.22 -20.36 -20.06
CA PRO A 61 24.45 -19.27 -19.13
C PRO A 61 23.94 -19.64 -17.73
N LEU A 62 24.53 -19.02 -16.69
CA LEU A 62 24.00 -19.11 -15.33
C LEU A 62 22.50 -18.79 -15.35
N GLN A 63 21.72 -19.56 -14.59
CA GLN A 63 20.31 -19.24 -14.41
C GLN A 63 20.20 -17.85 -13.78
N SER A 64 19.49 -16.95 -14.46
CA SER A 64 19.22 -15.60 -13.99
C SER A 64 18.02 -15.63 -13.06
N LEU A 65 18.14 -14.99 -11.90
CA LEU A 65 16.99 -14.70 -11.06
C LEU A 65 16.25 -13.50 -11.67
N ALA A 66 15.06 -13.74 -12.21
CA ALA A 66 14.26 -12.71 -12.89
C ALA A 66 13.30 -11.97 -11.94
N TYR A 67 13.00 -12.55 -10.79
CA TYR A 67 12.05 -12.01 -9.82
C TYR A 67 12.66 -11.96 -8.41
N PRO A 68 12.34 -10.91 -7.62
CA PRO A 68 12.76 -10.82 -6.23
C PRO A 68 12.37 -12.05 -5.43
N TYR A 69 11.18 -12.60 -5.70
CA TYR A 69 10.68 -13.80 -5.05
C TYR A 69 11.61 -15.01 -5.25
N ASP A 70 12.09 -15.26 -6.47
CA ASP A 70 13.03 -16.36 -6.73
C ASP A 70 14.36 -16.10 -6.00
N PHE A 71 14.79 -14.85 -5.86
CA PHE A 71 15.93 -14.53 -5.00
C PHE A 71 15.63 -14.88 -3.54
N TYR A 72 14.50 -14.47 -2.96
CA TYR A 72 14.19 -14.81 -1.57
C TYR A 72 14.06 -16.33 -1.36
N ARG A 73 13.47 -17.06 -2.32
CA ARG A 73 13.35 -18.53 -2.26
C ARG A 73 14.72 -19.21 -2.35
N GLU A 74 15.52 -18.85 -3.35
CA GLU A 74 16.75 -19.60 -3.68
C GLU A 74 17.98 -19.09 -2.89
N ALA A 75 18.08 -17.78 -2.65
CA ALA A 75 19.20 -17.17 -1.92
C ALA A 75 19.08 -17.33 -0.40
N LEU A 76 17.85 -17.30 0.11
CA LEU A 76 17.59 -17.23 1.54
C LEU A 76 16.92 -18.49 2.09
N SER A 77 16.83 -19.60 1.33
CA SER A 77 16.44 -20.89 1.92
C SER A 77 17.46 -21.37 2.95
N ALA A 78 16.99 -21.99 4.03
CA ALA A 78 17.83 -22.30 5.20
C ALA A 78 18.91 -23.39 4.95
N TYR A 79 18.80 -24.19 3.88
CA TYR A 79 19.63 -25.38 3.66
C TYR A 79 20.58 -25.31 2.46
N HIS A 80 20.63 -24.18 1.77
CA HIS A 80 21.55 -24.02 0.66
C HIS A 80 22.62 -23.01 1.03
N THR A 81 23.86 -23.37 0.75
CA THR A 81 24.91 -22.37 0.61
C THR A 81 24.76 -21.77 -0.77
N THR A 82 24.23 -20.56 -0.84
CA THR A 82 23.90 -19.94 -2.13
C THR A 82 24.95 -18.91 -2.49
N LEU A 83 25.55 -19.08 -3.66
CA LEU A 83 26.51 -18.13 -4.22
C LEU A 83 25.82 -17.28 -5.27
N ILE A 84 25.88 -15.96 -5.10
CA ILE A 84 25.19 -15.00 -5.97
C ILE A 84 26.18 -13.98 -6.49
N VAL A 85 26.11 -13.74 -7.80
CA VAL A 85 26.85 -12.65 -8.43
C VAL A 85 25.90 -11.51 -8.71
N PHE A 86 26.17 -10.38 -8.04
CA PHE A 86 25.51 -9.12 -8.29
C PHE A 86 26.23 -8.43 -9.44
N LYS A 87 25.56 -8.19 -10.56
CA LYS A 87 26.13 -7.55 -11.75
C LYS A 87 25.33 -6.33 -12.21
N MET A 88 26.03 -5.38 -12.86
CA MET A 88 25.44 -4.20 -13.51
C MET A 88 25.50 -4.30 -15.05
N ASP A 89 26.14 -5.33 -15.57
CA ASP A 89 26.21 -5.61 -17.01
C ASP A 89 25.91 -7.08 -17.24
N PRO A 90 24.85 -7.43 -18.00
CA PRO A 90 24.49 -8.81 -18.28
C PRO A 90 25.56 -9.58 -19.06
N ASN A 91 26.48 -8.92 -19.77
CA ASN A 91 27.49 -9.55 -20.64
C ASN A 91 28.89 -9.63 -20.02
N SER A 92 29.00 -9.65 -18.69
CA SER A 92 30.30 -9.61 -18.03
C SER A 92 31.08 -10.92 -18.22
N VAL A 93 32.40 -10.82 -18.43
CA VAL A 93 33.34 -11.98 -18.51
C VAL A 93 33.28 -12.85 -17.24
N TYR A 94 32.82 -12.29 -16.13
CA TYR A 94 32.70 -12.97 -14.84
C TYR A 94 31.67 -14.10 -14.86
N ASP A 95 30.65 -14.06 -15.72
CA ASP A 95 29.63 -15.10 -15.80
C ASP A 95 30.23 -16.44 -16.22
N GLN A 96 31.25 -16.43 -17.10
CA GLN A 96 31.92 -17.64 -17.55
C GLN A 96 32.78 -18.26 -16.44
N VAL A 97 33.61 -17.44 -15.77
CA VAL A 97 34.47 -17.91 -14.66
C VAL A 97 33.60 -18.45 -13.52
N LEU A 98 32.51 -17.75 -13.21
CA LEU A 98 31.59 -18.21 -12.18
C LEU A 98 30.88 -19.50 -12.61
N HIS A 99 30.41 -19.59 -13.85
CA HIS A 99 29.77 -20.80 -14.37
C HIS A 99 30.70 -22.01 -14.28
N GLU A 100 31.98 -21.86 -14.64
CA GLU A 100 32.99 -22.91 -14.50
C GLU A 100 33.18 -23.33 -13.05
N VAL A 101 33.34 -22.36 -12.13
CA VAL A 101 33.46 -22.65 -10.70
C VAL A 101 32.21 -23.34 -10.20
N CYS A 102 31.02 -22.84 -10.51
CA CYS A 102 29.75 -23.42 -10.09
C CYS A 102 29.56 -24.83 -10.62
N THR A 103 29.98 -25.12 -11.86
CA THR A 103 29.94 -26.47 -12.42
C THR A 103 30.90 -27.41 -11.69
N ASP A 104 32.14 -26.99 -11.45
CA ASP A 104 33.12 -27.77 -10.67
C ASP A 104 32.65 -27.99 -9.22
N MET A 105 32.02 -26.98 -8.62
CA MET A 105 31.46 -27.07 -7.27
C MET A 105 30.24 -28.00 -7.23
N LYS A 106 29.32 -27.95 -8.21
CA LYS A 106 28.18 -28.89 -8.31
C LYS A 106 28.62 -30.35 -8.48
N GLN A 107 29.74 -30.59 -9.14
CA GLN A 107 30.31 -31.94 -9.24
C GLN A 107 30.88 -32.45 -7.91
N ARG A 108 31.36 -31.55 -7.05
CA ARG A 108 32.03 -31.88 -5.78
C ARG A 108 31.12 -31.81 -4.56
N PHE A 109 30.04 -31.04 -4.64
CA PHE A 109 29.06 -30.84 -3.58
C PHE A 109 27.72 -31.43 -3.94
N THR A 110 26.82 -31.41 -2.98
CA THR A 110 25.47 -31.91 -3.21
C THR A 110 24.60 -30.86 -3.89
N GLU A 111 23.75 -31.29 -4.83
CA GLU A 111 22.82 -30.37 -5.51
C GLU A 111 21.94 -29.63 -4.50
N THR A 112 21.70 -30.26 -3.35
CA THR A 112 20.98 -29.77 -2.18
C THR A 112 21.82 -28.96 -1.21
N SER A 113 23.15 -28.86 -1.35
CA SER A 113 23.98 -28.04 -0.43
C SER A 113 24.47 -26.75 -1.06
N TYR A 114 24.47 -26.67 -2.40
CA TYR A 114 25.11 -25.57 -3.11
C TYR A 114 24.32 -25.14 -4.35
N SER A 115 23.96 -23.86 -4.41
CA SER A 115 23.33 -23.26 -5.58
C SER A 115 24.09 -22.01 -6.03
N CYS A 116 23.99 -21.70 -7.32
CA CYS A 116 24.67 -20.58 -7.95
C CYS A 116 23.71 -19.79 -8.82
N TRP A 117 23.69 -18.47 -8.64
CA TRP A 117 22.78 -17.59 -9.37
C TRP A 117 23.46 -16.31 -9.84
N GLY A 118 23.02 -15.83 -11.00
CA GLY A 118 23.33 -14.48 -11.47
C GLY A 118 22.17 -13.54 -11.14
N LEU A 119 22.48 -12.35 -10.63
CA LEU A 119 21.51 -11.32 -10.31
C LEU A 119 21.87 -10.01 -11.03
N ASP A 120 21.02 -9.63 -11.99
CA ASP A 120 21.19 -8.40 -12.76
C ASP A 120 20.53 -7.22 -12.04
N CYS A 121 21.35 -6.32 -11.51
CA CYS A 121 20.89 -5.12 -10.81
C CYS A 121 20.40 -4.00 -11.73
N THR A 122 20.50 -4.17 -13.05
CA THR A 122 19.86 -3.28 -14.02
C THR A 122 18.40 -3.64 -14.27
N ASP A 123 17.97 -4.86 -13.90
CA ASP A 123 16.58 -5.27 -14.00
C ASP A 123 15.72 -4.45 -13.01
N PRO A 124 14.68 -3.73 -13.48
CA PRO A 124 13.78 -2.97 -12.61
C PRO A 124 13.15 -3.80 -11.49
N ASN A 125 12.89 -5.10 -11.75
CA ASN A 125 12.30 -6.00 -10.77
C ASN A 125 13.27 -6.28 -9.62
N MET A 126 14.57 -6.37 -9.91
CA MET A 126 15.61 -6.72 -8.92
C MET A 126 16.19 -5.50 -8.19
N LYS A 127 15.80 -4.29 -8.59
CA LYS A 127 16.34 -3.03 -8.05
C LYS A 127 16.19 -2.91 -6.54
N SER A 128 15.07 -3.36 -5.96
CA SER A 128 14.84 -3.34 -4.50
C SER A 128 15.84 -4.24 -3.77
N VAL A 129 15.99 -5.48 -4.21
CA VAL A 129 16.95 -6.46 -3.68
C VAL A 129 18.37 -5.92 -3.79
N CYS A 130 18.76 -5.42 -4.97
CA CYS A 130 20.09 -4.84 -5.16
C CYS A 130 20.34 -3.64 -4.25
N SER A 131 19.36 -2.74 -4.09
CA SER A 131 19.50 -1.56 -3.24
C SER A 131 19.73 -1.89 -1.76
N GLN A 132 19.24 -3.05 -1.31
CA GLN A 132 19.42 -3.53 0.07
C GLN A 132 20.87 -3.99 0.33
N TYR A 133 21.50 -4.66 -0.64
CA TYR A 133 22.80 -5.31 -0.42
C TYR A 133 24.00 -4.57 -1.01
N ILE A 134 23.84 -3.88 -2.16
CA ILE A 134 24.92 -3.12 -2.82
C ILE A 134 25.67 -2.16 -1.88
N PRO A 135 25.01 -1.41 -0.96
CA PRO A 135 25.71 -0.50 -0.06
C PRO A 135 26.75 -1.19 0.83
N ASN A 136 26.64 -2.50 1.03
CA ASN A 136 27.57 -3.30 1.83
C ASN A 136 28.71 -3.90 1.00
N PHE A 137 28.72 -3.73 -0.32
CA PHE A 137 29.73 -4.28 -1.21
C PHE A 137 30.79 -3.23 -1.55
N PRO A 138 32.09 -3.60 -1.53
CA PRO A 138 33.16 -2.66 -1.87
C PRO A 138 33.14 -2.27 -3.37
N THR A 139 32.75 -3.20 -4.24
CA THR A 139 32.67 -3.02 -5.69
C THR A 139 31.56 -3.87 -6.29
N VAL A 140 30.99 -3.43 -7.42
CA VAL A 140 30.09 -4.23 -8.26
C VAL A 140 30.77 -4.42 -9.63
N PRO A 141 30.88 -5.64 -10.19
CA PRO A 141 30.24 -6.87 -9.72
C PRO A 141 30.83 -7.42 -8.42
N ALA A 142 29.96 -8.04 -7.61
CA ALA A 142 30.32 -8.64 -6.33
C ALA A 142 29.90 -10.11 -6.33
N ILE A 143 30.82 -11.00 -5.92
CA ILE A 143 30.49 -12.39 -5.61
C ILE A 143 30.22 -12.50 -4.12
N VAL A 144 29.01 -12.91 -3.79
CA VAL A 144 28.51 -12.93 -2.42
C VAL A 144 28.02 -14.32 -2.09
N GLY A 145 28.52 -14.84 -0.99
CA GLY A 145 28.07 -16.10 -0.43
C GLY A 145 27.06 -15.83 0.67
N PHE A 146 25.90 -16.47 0.58
CA PHE A 146 24.88 -16.53 1.62
C PHE A 146 25.01 -17.86 2.37
N THR A 147 25.31 -17.79 3.67
CA THR A 147 25.50 -18.96 4.54
C THR A 147 24.91 -18.70 5.92
N GLY A 148 24.83 -19.77 6.72
CA GLY A 148 24.27 -19.74 8.06
C GLY A 148 22.74 -19.87 8.07
N ASN A 149 22.20 -19.85 9.28
CA ASN A 149 20.77 -19.97 9.52
C ASN A 149 20.03 -18.75 8.99
N THR A 150 18.79 -18.98 8.56
CA THR A 150 17.84 -17.91 8.32
C THR A 150 17.50 -17.24 9.64
N ILE A 151 17.72 -15.93 9.71
CA ILE A 151 17.27 -15.11 10.82
C ILE A 151 16.00 -14.41 10.35
N LYS A 152 14.90 -14.66 11.05
CA LYS A 152 13.70 -13.86 10.86
C LYS A 152 14.02 -12.41 11.20
N ASN A 153 13.85 -11.49 10.24
CA ASN A 153 14.05 -10.08 10.53
C ASN A 153 13.04 -9.67 11.62
N PRO A 154 13.49 -9.22 12.80
CA PRO A 154 12.58 -8.88 13.88
C PRO A 154 11.64 -7.71 13.53
N TYR A 155 11.96 -6.94 12.49
CA TYR A 155 11.23 -5.73 12.10
C TYR A 155 10.36 -5.89 10.84
N GLN A 156 10.53 -6.97 10.08
CA GLN A 156 9.77 -7.23 8.84
C GLN A 156 9.31 -8.68 8.89
N LYS A 157 8.02 -8.88 9.19
CA LYS A 157 7.42 -10.21 9.48
C LYS A 157 7.69 -11.26 8.41
N ASP A 158 7.95 -10.84 7.17
CA ASP A 158 8.12 -11.70 6.00
C ASP A 158 9.50 -11.60 5.34
N SER A 159 10.41 -10.74 5.85
CA SER A 159 11.77 -10.69 5.31
C SER A 159 12.67 -11.63 6.11
N MET A 160 13.18 -12.67 5.47
CA MET A 160 14.23 -13.51 6.02
C MET A 160 15.58 -12.84 5.73
N GLY A 161 16.43 -12.73 6.75
CA GLY A 161 17.85 -12.42 6.59
C GLY A 161 18.69 -13.67 6.74
N ARG A 162 19.95 -13.62 6.35
CA ARG A 162 20.97 -14.63 6.72
C ARG A 162 21.87 -14.04 7.78
N GLU A 163 22.26 -14.87 8.74
CA GLU A 163 23.22 -14.49 9.77
C GLU A 163 24.57 -14.08 9.19
N THR A 164 24.98 -14.73 8.09
CA THR A 164 26.31 -14.54 7.54
C THR A 164 26.25 -14.30 6.03
N VAL A 165 26.62 -13.08 5.63
CA VAL A 165 26.86 -12.70 4.24
C VAL A 165 28.35 -12.46 4.08
N VAL A 166 29.03 -13.25 3.25
CA VAL A 166 30.48 -13.11 3.02
C VAL A 166 30.71 -12.66 1.59
N VAL A 167 31.45 -11.56 1.43
CA VAL A 167 31.82 -11.03 0.12
C VAL A 167 33.21 -11.53 -0.25
N PHE A 168 33.36 -12.07 -1.46
CA PHE A 168 34.67 -12.44 -1.99
C PHE A 168 35.51 -11.19 -2.25
N GLN A 169 36.69 -11.09 -1.61
CA GLN A 169 37.58 -9.93 -1.72
C GLN A 169 38.66 -10.09 -2.81
N GLY A 170 38.72 -11.23 -3.50
CA GLY A 170 39.68 -11.45 -4.59
C GLY A 170 39.20 -10.85 -5.92
N LEU A 171 40.06 -10.91 -6.94
CA LEU A 171 39.66 -10.60 -8.30
C LEU A 171 38.69 -11.68 -8.79
N PRO A 172 37.48 -11.33 -9.27
CA PRO A 172 36.49 -12.33 -9.68
C PRO A 172 36.94 -13.19 -10.88
N GLU A 173 37.94 -12.75 -11.63
CA GLU A 173 38.58 -13.49 -12.74
C GLU A 173 39.47 -14.64 -12.25
N ASP A 174 39.95 -14.57 -11.01
CA ASP A 174 40.89 -15.54 -10.47
C ASP A 174 40.16 -16.80 -9.96
N ARG A 175 39.98 -17.77 -10.85
CA ARG A 175 39.32 -19.06 -10.57
C ARG A 175 39.83 -19.76 -9.31
N LYS A 176 41.16 -19.89 -9.14
CA LYS A 176 41.76 -20.66 -8.01
C LYS A 176 41.50 -20.03 -6.63
N PRO A 177 41.70 -18.71 -6.44
CA PRO A 177 41.25 -18.00 -5.23
C PRO A 177 39.75 -18.14 -4.97
N LEU A 178 38.92 -18.00 -5.99
CA LEU A 178 37.47 -18.13 -5.86
C LEU A 178 37.07 -19.54 -5.41
N GLU A 179 37.61 -20.58 -6.06
CA GLU A 179 37.38 -21.97 -5.70
C GLU A 179 37.82 -22.28 -4.25
N ARG A 180 39.00 -21.78 -3.83
CA ARG A 180 39.47 -21.91 -2.45
C ARG A 180 38.56 -21.19 -1.46
N TRP A 181 38.03 -20.03 -1.84
CA TRP A 181 37.09 -19.28 -1.01
C TRP A 181 35.76 -20.03 -0.87
N VAL A 182 35.17 -20.54 -1.96
CA VAL A 182 33.93 -21.32 -1.93
C VAL A 182 34.08 -22.59 -1.07
N LYS A 183 35.19 -23.33 -1.21
CA LYS A 183 35.47 -24.52 -0.37
C LYS A 183 35.57 -24.21 1.14
N ARG A 184 36.00 -23.00 1.50
CA ARG A 184 36.07 -22.53 2.90
C ARG A 184 34.73 -21.99 3.39
N PHE A 185 33.94 -21.45 2.48
CA PHE A 185 32.68 -20.77 2.76
C PHE A 185 31.53 -21.72 3.15
N LEU A 186 31.58 -22.98 2.70
CA LEU A 186 30.57 -23.97 3.06
C LEU A 186 30.48 -24.19 4.58
N PRO A 187 29.25 -24.23 5.13
CA PRO A 187 29.00 -24.65 6.49
C PRO A 187 29.74 -25.94 6.79
N ASN A 188 30.41 -25.96 7.94
CA ASN A 188 31.10 -27.15 8.41
C ASN A 188 30.36 -27.69 9.63
N HIS A 189 29.49 -28.67 9.40
CA HIS A 189 28.78 -29.39 10.46
C HIS A 189 29.47 -30.72 10.82
N VAL A 190 30.77 -30.86 10.48
CA VAL A 190 31.58 -32.04 10.82
C VAL A 190 32.32 -31.78 12.12
N HIS A 191 32.11 -32.66 13.10
CA HIS A 191 32.77 -32.62 14.40
C HIS A 191 34.02 -33.49 14.42
N LYS A 192 35.00 -33.17 15.26
CA LYS A 192 36.17 -34.04 15.47
C LYS A 192 35.84 -35.06 16.56
N ALA A 193 36.19 -36.32 16.34
CA ALA A 193 36.08 -37.39 17.32
C ALA A 193 37.43 -38.11 17.44
N GLU A 194 37.79 -38.54 18.64
CA GLU A 194 39.02 -39.32 18.87
C GLU A 194 38.81 -40.78 18.51
N SER A 195 37.62 -41.32 18.82
CA SER A 195 37.20 -42.66 18.42
C SER A 195 35.69 -42.72 18.20
N ARG A 196 35.19 -43.86 17.69
CA ARG A 196 33.75 -44.09 17.52
C ARG A 196 33.01 -44.17 18.86
N THR A 197 33.69 -44.59 19.92
CA THR A 197 33.14 -44.70 21.28
C THR A 197 33.33 -43.44 22.12
N GLU A 198 34.32 -42.61 21.77
CA GLU A 198 34.70 -41.40 22.50
C GLU A 198 34.58 -40.19 21.57
N TYR A 199 33.34 -39.68 21.51
CA TYR A 199 33.02 -38.41 20.85
C TYR A 199 32.33 -37.50 21.86
N SER A 200 32.73 -36.22 21.86
CA SER A 200 32.05 -35.18 22.64
C SER A 200 31.47 -34.16 21.67
N LEU A 201 30.16 -33.93 21.74
CA LEU A 201 29.54 -32.84 21.01
C LEU A 201 29.95 -31.51 21.65
N PRO A 202 30.28 -30.48 20.85
CA PRO A 202 30.53 -29.14 21.37
C PRO A 202 29.39 -28.67 22.28
N PRO A 203 29.66 -28.08 23.46
CA PRO A 203 28.62 -27.62 24.38
C PRO A 203 27.59 -26.66 23.77
N GLU A 204 27.99 -25.94 22.72
CA GLU A 204 27.15 -25.00 21.97
C GLU A 204 26.00 -25.71 21.23
N LEU A 205 26.26 -26.88 20.64
CA LEU A 205 25.26 -27.67 19.93
C LEU A 205 24.26 -28.33 20.85
N ILE A 206 24.72 -28.73 22.05
CA ILE A 206 23.87 -29.25 23.11
C ILE A 206 22.90 -28.16 23.58
N LYS A 207 23.39 -26.91 23.74
CA LYS A 207 22.56 -25.76 24.15
C LYS A 207 21.54 -25.34 23.10
N SER A 208 21.86 -25.48 21.81
CA SER A 208 20.94 -25.10 20.72
C SER A 208 19.86 -26.16 20.45
N GLY A 209 19.87 -27.31 21.15
CA GLY A 209 18.99 -28.44 20.86
C GLY A 209 19.23 -29.07 19.48
N ALA A 210 20.33 -28.72 18.81
CA ALA A 210 20.68 -29.24 17.48
C ALA A 210 21.43 -30.58 17.57
N ALA A 211 22.11 -30.80 18.70
CA ALA A 211 22.68 -32.08 19.09
C ALA A 211 21.62 -32.91 19.82
N ASP A 212 20.71 -33.53 19.07
CA ASP A 212 19.89 -34.59 19.63
C ASP A 212 20.74 -35.88 19.63
N GLU A 213 20.97 -36.44 20.82
CA GLU A 213 21.68 -37.71 21.00
C GLU A 213 21.02 -38.87 20.21
N SER A 214 19.76 -38.69 19.80
CA SER A 214 18.98 -39.62 19.01
C SER A 214 19.33 -39.65 17.51
N LEU A 215 20.06 -38.66 16.98
CA LEU A 215 20.38 -38.63 15.56
C LEU A 215 21.43 -39.69 15.19
N PRO A 216 21.25 -40.39 14.05
CA PRO A 216 22.26 -41.28 13.48
C PRO A 216 23.62 -40.58 13.33
N LYS A 217 24.71 -41.29 13.64
CA LYS A 217 26.07 -40.73 13.66
C LYS A 217 26.88 -41.24 12.50
N VAL A 218 27.28 -40.34 11.60
CA VAL A 218 28.20 -40.66 10.50
C VAL A 218 29.63 -40.47 10.97
N PHE A 219 30.41 -41.54 11.10
CA PHE A 219 31.84 -41.48 11.41
C PHE A 219 32.66 -41.68 10.14
N PHE A 220 33.53 -40.72 9.83
CA PHE A 220 34.46 -40.78 8.72
C PHE A 220 35.90 -40.88 9.25
N THR A 221 36.52 -42.05 9.14
CA THR A 221 37.91 -42.27 9.56
C THR A 221 38.86 -42.00 8.39
N THR A 222 39.86 -41.15 8.60
CA THR A 222 40.83 -40.78 7.55
C THR A 222 42.15 -40.28 8.14
N LYS A 223 43.25 -40.29 7.37
CA LYS A 223 44.51 -39.64 7.76
C LYS A 223 44.42 -38.10 7.80
N LYS A 224 43.41 -37.52 7.14
CA LYS A 224 43.28 -36.07 7.02
C LYS A 224 42.72 -35.45 8.31
N LYS A 225 43.35 -34.35 8.73
CA LYS A 225 42.94 -33.60 9.93
C LYS A 225 41.67 -32.76 9.71
N ASP A 226 41.44 -32.34 8.47
CA ASP A 226 40.35 -31.44 8.10
C ASP A 226 39.33 -32.16 7.21
N PRO A 227 38.03 -31.87 7.39
CA PRO A 227 36.98 -32.49 6.62
C PRO A 227 37.09 -32.14 5.14
N THR A 228 36.86 -33.14 4.29
CA THR A 228 36.88 -32.99 2.84
C THR A 228 35.67 -32.15 2.39
N PRO A 229 35.73 -31.50 1.21
CA PRO A 229 34.59 -30.77 0.66
C PRO A 229 33.31 -31.62 0.57
N LEU A 230 33.45 -32.89 0.18
CA LEU A 230 32.35 -33.86 0.13
C LEU A 230 31.76 -34.12 1.53
N LEU A 231 32.60 -34.33 2.54
CA LEU A 231 32.11 -34.59 3.91
C LEU A 231 31.36 -33.39 4.48
N LYS A 232 31.84 -32.17 4.20
CA LYS A 232 31.12 -30.93 4.56
C LYS A 232 29.75 -30.85 3.87
N SER A 233 29.70 -31.17 2.58
CA SER A 233 28.46 -31.11 1.80
C SER A 233 27.42 -32.10 2.31
N LEU A 234 27.84 -33.33 2.61
CA LEU A 234 26.98 -34.34 3.23
C LEU A 234 26.51 -33.89 4.62
N SER A 235 27.40 -33.33 5.43
CA SER A 235 27.02 -32.81 6.76
C SER A 235 25.99 -31.67 6.70
N HIS A 236 25.97 -30.93 5.59
CA HIS A 236 25.00 -29.88 5.36
C HIS A 236 23.68 -30.43 4.80
N GLU A 237 23.73 -31.33 3.82
CA GLU A 237 22.55 -31.99 3.24
C GLU A 237 21.74 -32.76 4.29
N PHE A 238 22.42 -33.41 5.23
CA PHE A 238 21.80 -34.17 6.31
C PHE A 238 21.81 -33.40 7.64
N PHE A 239 21.92 -32.07 7.60
CA PHE A 239 21.87 -31.24 8.80
C PHE A 239 20.58 -31.49 9.58
N LYS A 240 20.68 -31.73 10.89
CA LYS A 240 19.60 -32.17 11.79
C LYS A 240 18.98 -33.56 11.50
N ARG A 241 19.48 -34.29 10.50
CA ARG A 241 19.08 -35.69 10.19
C ARG A 241 20.14 -36.70 10.59
N ALA A 242 21.41 -36.30 10.54
CA ALA A 242 22.53 -37.08 11.03
C ALA A 242 23.62 -36.16 11.59
N SER A 243 24.42 -36.69 12.52
CA SER A 243 25.57 -36.01 13.10
C SER A 243 26.86 -36.53 12.46
N PHE A 244 27.67 -35.64 11.87
CA PHE A 244 28.89 -36.04 11.16
C PHE A 244 30.12 -35.85 12.04
N PHE A 245 30.98 -36.86 12.05
CA PHE A 245 32.23 -36.90 12.79
C PHE A 245 33.38 -37.29 11.87
N ILE A 246 34.54 -36.64 12.03
CA ILE A 246 35.80 -37.03 11.44
C ILE A 246 36.73 -37.57 12.52
N ILE A 247 37.26 -38.77 12.29
CA ILE A 247 38.26 -39.42 13.12
C ILE A 247 39.59 -39.38 12.35
N THR A 248 40.57 -38.67 12.90
CA THR A 248 41.90 -38.60 12.29
C THR A 248 42.75 -39.76 12.80
N ASP A 249 42.90 -40.78 11.95
CA ASP A 249 43.71 -41.96 12.24
C ASP A 249 44.92 -42.00 11.28
N PRO A 250 46.16 -41.80 11.79
CA PRO A 250 47.36 -41.81 10.94
C PRO A 250 47.63 -43.19 10.32
N ASP A 251 47.14 -44.26 10.95
CA ASP A 251 47.37 -45.64 10.56
C ASP A 251 46.30 -46.16 9.59
N ALA A 252 45.21 -45.40 9.36
CA ALA A 252 44.15 -45.78 8.43
C ALA A 252 44.64 -45.91 6.99
N GLU A 253 44.75 -47.14 6.45
CA GLU A 253 45.23 -47.38 5.08
C GLU A 253 44.36 -46.68 4.03
N GLU A 254 43.03 -46.75 4.20
CA GLU A 254 42.03 -46.11 3.33
C GLU A 254 40.96 -45.40 4.17
N PRO A 255 40.31 -44.35 3.63
CA PRO A 255 39.19 -43.73 4.34
C PRO A 255 38.03 -44.71 4.46
N THR A 256 37.36 -44.73 5.61
CA THR A 256 36.16 -45.55 5.85
C THR A 256 35.03 -44.68 6.40
N MET A 257 33.78 -45.04 6.09
CA MET A 257 32.59 -44.36 6.59
C MET A 257 31.68 -45.36 7.30
N HIS A 258 31.20 -45.00 8.47
CA HIS A 258 30.24 -45.79 9.24
C HIS A 258 29.03 -44.92 9.58
N LEU A 259 27.84 -45.48 9.54
CA LEU A 259 26.64 -44.87 10.12
C LEU A 259 26.26 -45.68 11.35
N ASP A 260 26.40 -45.05 12.51
CA ASP A 260 26.39 -45.71 13.82
C ASP A 260 27.38 -46.88 13.84
N ASP A 261 26.88 -48.11 13.94
CA ASP A 261 27.70 -49.33 13.96
C ASP A 261 27.83 -50.01 12.59
N GLU A 262 27.16 -49.50 11.54
CA GLU A 262 27.13 -50.12 10.21
C GLU A 262 28.17 -49.50 9.27
N GLU A 263 29.04 -50.33 8.70
CA GLU A 263 30.06 -49.92 7.73
C GLU A 263 29.45 -49.69 6.35
N PHE A 264 29.77 -48.55 5.73
CA PHE A 264 29.47 -48.31 4.33
C PHE A 264 30.40 -49.13 3.44
N THR A 265 29.83 -50.09 2.72
CA THR A 265 30.56 -51.03 1.84
C THR A 265 30.66 -50.55 0.38
N GLY A 266 30.01 -49.44 0.04
CA GLY A 266 30.03 -48.86 -1.30
C GLY A 266 31.31 -48.07 -1.60
N SER A 267 31.36 -47.48 -2.79
CA SER A 267 32.49 -46.65 -3.21
C SER A 267 32.39 -45.26 -2.59
N LEU A 268 33.38 -44.85 -1.78
CA LEU A 268 33.48 -43.46 -1.28
C LEU A 268 33.72 -42.41 -2.39
N LYS A 269 33.95 -42.85 -3.62
CA LYS A 269 34.04 -41.98 -4.81
C LYS A 269 32.67 -41.75 -5.45
N GLU A 270 31.73 -42.68 -5.27
CA GLU A 270 30.41 -42.62 -5.86
C GLU A 270 29.44 -41.94 -4.88
N ARG A 271 29.25 -40.64 -5.09
CA ARG A 271 28.45 -39.80 -4.18
C ARG A 271 27.01 -40.29 -4.01
N SER A 272 26.37 -40.76 -5.08
CA SER A 272 24.97 -41.23 -5.02
C SER A 272 24.82 -42.40 -4.05
N GLU A 273 25.78 -43.34 -4.03
CA GLU A 273 25.74 -44.49 -3.12
C GLU A 273 25.83 -44.05 -1.64
N ILE A 274 26.63 -43.02 -1.35
CA ILE A 274 26.75 -42.45 0.00
C ILE A 274 25.44 -41.81 0.44
N VAL A 275 24.85 -40.98 -0.43
CA VAL A 275 23.58 -40.28 -0.15
C VAL A 275 22.45 -41.28 0.05
N ASP A 276 22.36 -42.31 -0.79
CA ASP A 276 21.35 -43.38 -0.67
C ASP A 276 21.52 -44.16 0.64
N PHE A 277 22.77 -44.48 1.01
CA PHE A 277 23.09 -45.19 2.24
C PHE A 277 22.66 -44.42 3.51
N ILE A 278 22.95 -43.12 3.56
CA ILE A 278 22.58 -42.25 4.70
C ILE A 278 21.07 -41.98 4.69
N SER A 279 20.47 -41.71 3.53
CA SER A 279 19.03 -41.43 3.40
C SER A 279 18.17 -42.62 3.83
N ALA A 280 18.58 -43.84 3.49
CA ALA A 280 17.85 -45.06 3.87
C ALA A 280 17.79 -45.32 5.39
N ARG A 281 18.60 -44.60 6.19
CA ARG A 281 18.78 -44.82 7.64
C ARG A 281 18.57 -43.56 8.48
N THR A 282 18.29 -42.44 7.83
CA THR A 282 17.90 -41.19 8.49
C THR A 282 16.40 -40.99 8.27
N LEU A 283 15.73 -40.30 9.19
CA LEU A 283 14.31 -39.95 8.98
C LEU A 283 14.14 -39.18 7.67
N ASP A 284 12.98 -39.33 7.03
CA ASP A 284 12.59 -38.50 5.88
C ASP A 284 12.79 -37.02 6.23
N ALA A 285 13.15 -36.22 5.21
CA ALA A 285 13.47 -34.82 5.39
C ALA A 285 12.41 -34.15 6.27
N TRP A 286 12.84 -33.57 7.40
CA TRP A 286 11.96 -32.74 8.21
C TRP A 286 11.35 -31.70 7.28
N GLU A 287 10.01 -31.66 7.20
CA GLU A 287 9.30 -30.55 6.59
C GLU A 287 9.78 -29.27 7.28
N ASP A 288 10.53 -28.48 6.53
CA ASP A 288 11.11 -27.28 7.07
C ASP A 288 10.01 -26.26 7.35
N GLN A 289 9.84 -25.97 8.63
CA GLN A 289 8.91 -24.97 9.17
C GLN A 289 9.14 -23.58 8.55
N TYR A 290 10.31 -23.36 7.94
CA TYR A 290 10.73 -22.13 7.29
C TYR A 290 10.96 -22.27 5.78
N TYR A 291 10.69 -23.43 5.19
CA TYR A 291 10.68 -23.57 3.75
C TYR A 291 9.40 -22.89 3.32
N TYR A 292 9.54 -21.66 2.84
CA TYR A 292 8.58 -21.10 1.92
C TYR A 292 8.64 -21.92 0.61
N VAL A 293 8.25 -23.20 0.67
CA VAL A 293 7.23 -23.63 -0.28
C VAL A 293 6.04 -22.92 0.32
N GLU A 294 5.80 -21.70 -0.16
CA GLU A 294 4.41 -21.33 -0.29
C GLU A 294 3.86 -22.50 -1.10
N GLN A 295 3.17 -23.39 -0.41
CA GLN A 295 1.97 -23.98 -0.90
C GLN A 295 1.08 -22.79 -1.34
N ILE A 296 1.47 -22.09 -2.42
CA ILE A 296 0.53 -21.77 -3.47
C ILE A 296 0.20 -23.15 -4.04
N ASP A 297 -0.55 -23.89 -3.22
CA ASP A 297 -1.04 -25.20 -3.51
C ASP A 297 -1.77 -25.07 -4.83
N GLU A 298 -1.84 -26.16 -5.55
CA GLU A 298 -2.89 -26.33 -6.55
C GLU A 298 -4.29 -25.98 -5.98
N GLU A 299 -4.46 -25.89 -4.65
CA GLU A 299 -5.60 -25.35 -3.91
C GLU A 299 -5.73 -23.81 -3.91
N PHE A 300 -4.66 -23.01 -3.81
CA PHE A 300 -4.76 -21.54 -3.93
C PHE A 300 -5.13 -21.12 -5.36
N ALA A 301 -4.62 -21.85 -6.37
CA ALA A 301 -5.09 -21.67 -7.75
C ALA A 301 -6.59 -22.02 -7.91
N LYS A 302 -7.14 -22.92 -7.08
CA LYS A 302 -8.58 -23.22 -7.06
C LYS A 302 -9.40 -22.07 -6.47
N PHE A 303 -8.93 -21.42 -5.41
CA PHE A 303 -9.74 -20.46 -4.63
C PHE A 303 -9.38 -18.98 -4.81
N GLY A 304 -8.32 -18.65 -5.54
CA GLY A 304 -7.90 -17.27 -5.78
C GLY A 304 -7.22 -16.65 -4.57
N THR A 305 -7.54 -15.39 -4.25
CA THR A 305 -6.96 -14.68 -3.10
C THR A 305 -7.70 -14.91 -1.78
N ALA A 306 -8.79 -15.68 -1.80
CA ALA A 306 -9.61 -15.96 -0.63
C ALA A 306 -9.10 -17.17 0.17
N LEU A 307 -9.36 -17.17 1.47
CA LEU A 307 -8.95 -18.25 2.38
C LEU A 307 -9.91 -19.44 2.32
N GLU A 308 -9.40 -20.66 2.39
CA GLU A 308 -10.28 -21.83 2.59
C GLU A 308 -10.89 -21.78 3.99
N VAL A 309 -12.23 -21.87 4.07
CA VAL A 309 -12.98 -21.90 5.31
C VAL A 309 -13.25 -23.35 5.68
N LYS A 310 -12.63 -23.87 6.75
CA LYS A 310 -12.78 -25.27 7.18
C LYS A 310 -14.04 -25.55 8.00
N SER A 311 -14.62 -24.52 8.62
CA SER A 311 -15.83 -24.63 9.43
C SER A 311 -16.86 -23.59 9.00
N PHE A 312 -18.13 -23.96 8.98
CA PHE A 312 -19.23 -23.06 8.66
C PHE A 312 -20.23 -23.04 9.81
N PRO A 313 -20.35 -21.95 10.59
CA PRO A 313 -19.75 -20.62 10.36
C PRO A 313 -18.21 -20.58 10.52
N PRO A 314 -17.53 -19.62 9.86
CA PRO A 314 -16.10 -19.37 10.07
C PRO A 314 -15.83 -18.86 11.50
N PRO A 315 -14.56 -18.85 11.95
CA PRO A 315 -14.19 -18.26 13.24
C PRO A 315 -14.67 -16.80 13.33
N GLN A 316 -15.44 -16.45 14.36
CA GLN A 316 -16.06 -15.12 14.52
C GLN A 316 -15.08 -14.05 15.03
N THR A 317 -13.82 -14.12 14.63
CA THR A 317 -12.82 -13.09 14.95
C THR A 317 -12.72 -12.03 13.86
N HIS A 318 -13.35 -12.23 12.71
CA HIS A 318 -13.36 -11.28 11.60
C HIS A 318 -14.78 -11.11 11.05
N TYR A 319 -14.97 -10.03 10.30
CA TYR A 319 -16.14 -9.84 9.45
C TYR A 319 -15.94 -10.62 8.15
N TRP A 320 -16.65 -11.72 7.97
CA TRP A 320 -16.42 -12.61 6.84
C TRP A 320 -17.38 -12.39 5.68
N LEU A 321 -16.82 -12.42 4.46
CA LEU A 321 -17.51 -12.62 3.20
C LEU A 321 -17.13 -14.01 2.68
N VAL A 322 -18.04 -14.99 2.77
CA VAL A 322 -17.76 -16.38 2.41
C VAL A 322 -18.49 -16.76 1.14
N ALA A 323 -17.77 -17.11 0.09
CA ALA A 323 -18.33 -17.79 -1.07
C ALA A 323 -18.62 -19.26 -0.71
N VAL A 324 -19.88 -19.69 -0.84
CA VAL A 324 -20.28 -21.08 -0.69
C VAL A 324 -20.41 -21.69 -2.08
N VAL A 325 -19.55 -22.65 -2.40
CA VAL A 325 -19.46 -23.27 -3.73
C VAL A 325 -19.72 -24.77 -3.66
N PRO A 326 -20.31 -25.39 -4.71
CA PRO A 326 -20.42 -26.84 -4.81
C PRO A 326 -19.05 -27.51 -4.73
N SER A 327 -19.00 -28.71 -4.16
CA SER A 327 -17.85 -29.60 -4.35
C SER A 327 -17.77 -29.98 -5.82
N VAL A 328 -16.86 -29.36 -6.57
CA VAL A 328 -16.54 -29.80 -7.92
C VAL A 328 -15.78 -31.11 -7.77
N SER A 329 -16.50 -32.23 -7.81
CA SER A 329 -15.85 -33.53 -7.88
C SER A 329 -15.01 -33.52 -9.15
N VAL A 330 -13.69 -33.53 -8.97
CA VAL A 330 -12.78 -33.91 -10.05
C VAL A 330 -13.13 -35.36 -10.33
N ASP A 331 -13.89 -35.61 -11.39
CA ASP A 331 -14.32 -36.97 -11.74
C ASP A 331 -13.07 -37.88 -11.74
N GLU A 332 -13.06 -38.92 -10.89
CA GLU A 332 -11.96 -39.88 -10.73
C GLU A 332 -11.59 -40.61 -12.04
N THR A 333 -12.39 -40.43 -13.09
CA THR A 333 -12.16 -41.01 -14.42
C THR A 333 -10.99 -40.38 -15.18
N GLY A 334 -10.36 -39.31 -14.68
CA GLY A 334 -9.13 -38.74 -15.26
C GLY A 334 -9.27 -38.25 -16.70
N PHE A 335 -10.50 -38.15 -17.21
CA PHE A 335 -10.78 -37.92 -18.62
C PHE A 335 -12.10 -37.14 -18.79
N ASN A 336 -12.10 -35.89 -18.33
CA ASN A 336 -13.02 -34.90 -18.89
C ASN A 336 -12.19 -33.82 -19.62
N PRO A 337 -11.88 -34.02 -20.92
CA PRO A 337 -11.05 -33.13 -21.72
C PRO A 337 -11.86 -31.97 -22.32
N HIS A 338 -12.86 -31.48 -21.61
CA HIS A 338 -13.15 -30.05 -21.70
C HIS A 338 -12.30 -29.41 -20.60
N PRO A 339 -11.04 -29.01 -20.91
CA PRO A 339 -10.48 -27.95 -20.12
C PRO A 339 -11.55 -26.85 -20.18
N LEU A 340 -12.09 -26.45 -19.03
CA LEU A 340 -12.33 -25.02 -18.87
C LEU A 340 -11.02 -24.42 -19.36
N GLU A 341 -11.01 -23.90 -20.58
CA GLU A 341 -9.85 -23.25 -21.15
C GLU A 341 -9.31 -22.41 -20.01
N ARG A 342 -8.06 -22.66 -19.61
CA ARG A 342 -7.34 -21.80 -18.67
C ARG A 342 -7.28 -20.43 -19.34
N THR A 343 -8.40 -19.72 -19.32
CA THR A 343 -8.48 -18.30 -19.60
C THR A 343 -7.60 -17.71 -18.51
N SER A 344 -6.54 -17.06 -18.97
CA SER A 344 -5.25 -17.01 -18.32
C SER A 344 -5.18 -16.09 -17.10
N SER A 345 -6.23 -15.96 -16.27
CA SER A 345 -6.21 -14.98 -15.17
C SER A 345 -7.19 -15.14 -14.00
N GLY A 346 -8.09 -16.13 -13.92
CA GLY A 346 -9.11 -16.19 -12.86
C GLY A 346 -9.13 -17.48 -12.02
N SER A 347 -9.51 -17.38 -10.74
CA SER A 347 -9.76 -18.55 -9.88
C SER A 347 -11.00 -19.34 -10.32
N SER A 348 -11.15 -20.60 -9.85
CA SER A 348 -12.37 -21.37 -10.15
C SER A 348 -13.62 -20.74 -9.53
N VAL A 349 -13.44 -20.01 -8.42
CA VAL A 349 -14.52 -19.28 -7.75
C VAL A 349 -14.92 -18.05 -8.55
N GLU A 350 -13.97 -17.32 -9.13
CA GLU A 350 -14.25 -16.17 -10.01
C GLU A 350 -15.13 -16.56 -11.21
N SER A 351 -14.93 -17.76 -11.77
CA SER A 351 -15.79 -18.28 -12.86
C SER A 351 -17.24 -18.53 -12.43
N GLN A 352 -17.45 -18.86 -11.16
CA GLN A 352 -18.76 -19.15 -10.57
C GLN A 352 -19.42 -17.90 -9.97
N LEU A 353 -18.61 -16.96 -9.48
CA LEU A 353 -18.99 -15.72 -8.82
C LEU A 353 -18.06 -14.59 -9.33
N PRO A 354 -18.38 -13.98 -10.48
CA PRO A 354 -17.57 -12.91 -11.05
C PRO A 354 -17.41 -11.71 -10.10
N GLY A 355 -16.20 -11.18 -10.00
CA GLY A 355 -15.80 -10.10 -9.11
C GLY A 355 -15.35 -10.55 -7.71
N PHE A 356 -15.34 -11.85 -7.42
CA PHE A 356 -14.96 -12.37 -6.11
C PHE A 356 -13.48 -12.19 -5.81
N ASP A 357 -12.58 -12.43 -6.78
CA ASP A 357 -11.14 -12.28 -6.55
C ASP A 357 -10.74 -10.81 -6.31
N GLU A 358 -11.42 -9.86 -6.95
CA GLU A 358 -11.19 -8.42 -6.73
C GLU A 358 -11.69 -7.99 -5.34
N ILE A 359 -12.89 -8.43 -4.95
CA ILE A 359 -13.46 -8.14 -3.63
C ILE A 359 -12.67 -8.83 -2.52
N ALA A 360 -12.17 -10.04 -2.74
CA ALA A 360 -11.35 -10.75 -1.79
C ALA A 360 -10.05 -9.98 -1.46
N LYS A 361 -9.42 -9.34 -2.46
CA LYS A 361 -8.28 -8.43 -2.25
C LYS A 361 -8.65 -7.19 -1.44
N ALA A 362 -9.90 -6.72 -1.53
CA ALA A 362 -10.39 -5.59 -0.73
C ALA A 362 -10.75 -5.98 0.72
N CYS A 363 -11.03 -7.27 0.97
CA CYS A 363 -11.35 -7.83 2.28
C CYS A 363 -10.08 -8.18 3.08
N VAL A 364 -9.37 -7.14 3.51
CA VAL A 364 -8.18 -7.22 4.36
C VAL A 364 -8.48 -6.75 5.79
N GLY A 365 -7.55 -6.96 6.73
CA GLY A 365 -7.69 -6.39 8.08
C GLY A 365 -8.78 -7.06 8.93
N ALA A 366 -9.73 -6.27 9.45
CA ALA A 366 -10.86 -6.79 10.22
C ALA A 366 -11.90 -7.53 9.35
N MET A 367 -11.84 -7.34 8.03
CA MET A 367 -12.61 -8.09 7.05
C MET A 367 -11.79 -9.26 6.51
N ARG A 368 -12.46 -10.36 6.17
CA ARG A 368 -11.85 -11.51 5.48
C ARG A 368 -12.78 -12.04 4.41
N ALA A 369 -12.20 -12.43 3.27
CA ALA A 369 -12.88 -13.23 2.28
C ALA A 369 -12.46 -14.69 2.39
N GLY A 370 -13.42 -15.60 2.25
CA GLY A 370 -13.15 -17.03 2.30
C GLY A 370 -14.04 -17.85 1.39
N VAL A 371 -13.66 -19.10 1.15
CA VAL A 371 -14.40 -20.05 0.31
C VAL A 371 -14.75 -21.27 1.17
N TYR A 372 -16.03 -21.61 1.22
CA TYR A 372 -16.53 -22.81 1.87
C TYR A 372 -17.08 -23.77 0.82
N VAL A 373 -16.49 -24.95 0.71
CA VAL A 373 -16.95 -26.00 -0.21
C VAL A 373 -18.06 -26.79 0.46
N ASN A 374 -19.27 -26.75 -0.11
CA ASN A 374 -20.41 -27.48 0.40
C ASN A 374 -20.98 -28.41 -0.69
N PRO A 375 -20.90 -29.74 -0.51
CA PRO A 375 -21.37 -30.70 -1.51
C PRO A 375 -22.89 -30.61 -1.76
N ASP A 376 -23.67 -30.15 -0.79
CA ASP A 376 -25.14 -30.03 -0.91
C ASP A 376 -25.55 -28.73 -1.65
N THR A 377 -24.62 -27.82 -1.93
CA THR A 377 -24.91 -26.55 -2.59
C THR A 377 -25.03 -26.74 -4.09
N VAL A 378 -26.22 -26.53 -4.64
CA VAL A 378 -26.47 -26.68 -6.09
C VAL A 378 -26.02 -25.45 -6.90
N LYS A 379 -26.10 -24.25 -6.31
CA LYS A 379 -25.71 -22.99 -6.96
C LYS A 379 -24.82 -22.18 -6.03
N PRO A 380 -23.69 -21.63 -6.52
CA PRO A 380 -22.81 -20.83 -5.70
C PRO A 380 -23.52 -19.55 -5.23
N TYR A 381 -23.22 -19.11 -4.01
CA TYR A 381 -23.73 -17.87 -3.43
C TYR A 381 -22.75 -17.31 -2.40
N VAL A 382 -22.89 -16.04 -2.06
CA VAL A 382 -22.08 -15.39 -1.02
C VAL A 382 -22.88 -15.27 0.27
N ARG A 383 -22.24 -15.55 1.41
CA ARG A 383 -22.82 -15.38 2.75
C ARG A 383 -21.95 -14.46 3.59
N LEU A 384 -22.60 -13.60 4.37
CA LEU A 384 -21.94 -12.67 5.28
C LEU A 384 -22.02 -13.18 6.73
N PHE A 385 -20.94 -12.97 7.47
CA PHE A 385 -20.87 -13.17 8.91
C PHE A 385 -20.37 -11.87 9.54
N THR A 386 -21.30 -11.07 10.04
CA THR A 386 -21.04 -9.71 10.55
C THR A 386 -21.01 -9.64 12.07
N CYS A 387 -21.05 -10.79 12.71
CA CYS A 387 -21.20 -10.95 14.14
C CYS A 387 -19.93 -11.54 14.72
N LEU A 388 -19.36 -10.84 15.69
CA LEU A 388 -18.15 -11.26 16.41
C LEU A 388 -18.46 -11.96 17.74
N ASP A 389 -19.67 -11.79 18.27
CA ASP A 389 -20.10 -12.38 19.55
C ASP A 389 -20.97 -13.63 19.32
N THR A 390 -20.42 -14.79 19.68
CA THR A 390 -21.18 -16.07 19.73
C THR A 390 -22.01 -16.22 21.00
N ASP A 391 -21.70 -15.44 22.04
CA ASP A 391 -22.05 -15.78 23.42
C ASP A 391 -23.19 -14.92 24.00
N ASP A 392 -23.81 -14.03 23.23
CA ASP A 392 -25.02 -13.30 23.66
C ASP A 392 -26.27 -14.16 23.36
N PRO A 393 -26.82 -14.90 24.36
CA PRO A 393 -27.97 -15.77 24.15
C PRO A 393 -29.26 -15.00 23.83
N ASP A 394 -29.33 -13.70 24.19
CA ASP A 394 -30.51 -12.86 24.02
C ASP A 394 -30.53 -12.17 22.65
N ASN A 395 -29.38 -12.04 22.01
CA ASN A 395 -29.25 -11.58 20.63
C ASN A 395 -28.43 -12.60 19.82
N PRO A 396 -28.96 -13.84 19.63
CA PRO A 396 -28.25 -14.89 18.91
C PRO A 396 -27.99 -14.36 17.53
N CYS A 397 -26.73 -14.00 17.31
CA CYS A 397 -26.34 -13.12 16.24
C CYS A 397 -26.91 -13.69 14.95
N SER A 398 -27.98 -13.06 14.47
CA SER A 398 -28.74 -13.63 13.38
C SER A 398 -27.89 -13.37 12.15
N ASN A 399 -26.95 -14.27 11.89
CA ASN A 399 -26.37 -14.52 10.58
C ASN A 399 -27.53 -14.99 9.71
N LYS A 400 -28.51 -14.09 9.51
CA LYS A 400 -29.72 -14.29 8.72
C LYS A 400 -29.18 -14.82 7.42
N ALA A 401 -29.69 -15.98 7.03
CA ALA A 401 -29.25 -16.73 5.87
C ALA A 401 -29.60 -16.00 4.56
N LYS A 402 -29.37 -14.69 4.47
CA LYS A 402 -29.48 -13.92 3.25
C LYS A 402 -28.23 -14.23 2.47
N GLY A 403 -28.33 -15.27 1.65
CA GLY A 403 -27.38 -15.50 0.57
C GLY A 403 -27.51 -14.36 -0.45
N TYR A 404 -26.38 -13.84 -0.89
CA TYR A 404 -26.30 -12.85 -1.95
C TYR A 404 -25.93 -13.55 -3.25
N LYS A 405 -26.57 -13.12 -4.35
CA LYS A 405 -26.26 -13.60 -5.70
C LYS A 405 -25.15 -12.79 -6.35
N SER A 406 -25.05 -11.51 -6.01
CA SER A 406 -24.04 -10.57 -6.46
C SER A 406 -22.98 -10.43 -5.38
N VAL A 407 -21.70 -10.55 -5.75
CA VAL A 407 -20.59 -10.37 -4.81
C VAL A 407 -20.51 -8.91 -4.36
N VAL A 408 -20.77 -7.96 -5.27
CA VAL A 408 -20.75 -6.52 -4.99
C VAL A 408 -21.81 -6.18 -3.94
N ASP A 409 -23.05 -6.64 -4.10
CA ASP A 409 -24.13 -6.39 -3.13
C ASP A 409 -23.80 -6.99 -1.75
N ALA A 410 -23.10 -8.12 -1.73
CA ALA A 410 -22.64 -8.74 -0.49
C ALA A 410 -21.54 -7.90 0.18
N TYR A 411 -20.61 -7.38 -0.61
CA TYR A 411 -19.54 -6.52 -0.11
C TYR A 411 -20.10 -5.19 0.43
N ASP A 412 -21.01 -4.54 -0.29
CA ASP A 412 -21.65 -3.30 0.18
C ASP A 412 -22.40 -3.54 1.49
N ALA A 413 -23.18 -4.62 1.57
CA ALA A 413 -23.85 -5.00 2.81
C ALA A 413 -22.88 -5.33 3.95
N LEU A 414 -21.69 -5.88 3.66
CA LEU A 414 -20.64 -6.08 4.65
C LEU A 414 -20.09 -4.75 5.17
N VAL A 415 -19.79 -3.81 4.26
CA VAL A 415 -19.27 -2.47 4.57
C VAL A 415 -20.28 -1.62 5.36
N GLU A 416 -21.57 -1.78 5.09
CA GLU A 416 -22.65 -1.18 5.86
C GLU A 416 -22.77 -1.80 7.26
N ALA A 417 -22.53 -3.11 7.39
CA ALA A 417 -22.59 -3.80 8.67
C ALA A 417 -21.38 -3.57 9.58
N LEU A 418 -20.27 -3.04 9.03
CA LEU A 418 -19.11 -2.65 9.85
C LEU A 418 -19.50 -1.54 10.84
N PRO A 419 -19.08 -1.65 12.13
CA PRO A 419 -19.25 -0.58 13.10
C PRO A 419 -18.67 0.74 12.60
N GLU A 420 -19.44 1.83 12.72
CA GLU A 420 -18.99 3.15 12.31
C GLU A 420 -18.14 3.79 13.40
N LYS A 421 -16.83 3.51 13.34
CA LYS A 421 -15.81 4.05 14.27
C LYS A 421 -15.13 5.32 13.79
N VAL A 422 -15.41 5.71 12.55
CA VAL A 422 -14.91 6.97 11.99
C VAL A 422 -15.80 8.09 12.48
N VAL A 423 -15.23 9.04 13.23
CA VAL A 423 -15.99 10.18 13.76
C VAL A 423 -16.11 11.24 12.68
N PRO A 424 -17.33 11.65 12.28
CA PRO A 424 -17.49 12.78 11.37
C PRO A 424 -17.12 14.07 12.10
N ILE A 425 -16.23 14.85 11.51
CA ILE A 425 -15.76 16.14 12.04
C ILE A 425 -16.27 17.25 11.12
N LEU A 426 -16.76 18.34 11.71
CA LEU A 426 -17.12 19.53 10.97
C LEU A 426 -15.89 20.11 10.25
N GLY A 427 -16.08 20.59 9.02
CA GLY A 427 -15.03 21.15 8.16
C GLY A 427 -14.40 22.46 8.65
N ASP A 428 -14.51 22.78 9.94
CA ASP A 428 -14.03 24.02 10.55
C ASP A 428 -13.02 23.78 11.69
N ASN A 429 -12.32 24.84 12.07
CA ASN A 429 -11.30 24.79 13.12
C ASN A 429 -11.87 24.38 14.50
N ALA A 430 -13.15 24.67 14.76
CA ALA A 430 -13.81 24.31 16.00
C ALA A 430 -14.04 22.79 16.11
N GLY A 431 -14.54 22.16 15.04
CA GLY A 431 -14.74 20.72 14.97
C GLY A 431 -13.43 19.95 15.15
N VAL A 432 -12.37 20.38 14.43
CA VAL A 432 -11.04 19.76 14.56
C VAL A 432 -10.50 19.92 15.98
N SER A 433 -10.59 21.12 16.56
CA SER A 433 -10.10 21.39 17.92
C SER A 433 -10.86 20.56 18.97
N LEU A 434 -12.17 20.38 18.81
CA LEU A 434 -12.99 19.55 19.70
C LEU A 434 -12.56 18.07 19.63
N PHE A 435 -12.34 17.56 18.41
CA PHE A 435 -11.91 16.19 18.20
C PHE A 435 -10.52 15.93 18.80
N LEU A 436 -9.55 16.82 18.54
CA LEU A 436 -8.22 16.73 19.16
C LEU A 436 -8.31 16.88 20.68
N GLY A 437 -9.16 17.79 21.15
CA GLY A 437 -9.55 18.00 22.55
C GLY A 437 -9.86 16.69 23.26
N LYS A 438 -10.78 15.93 22.68
CA LYS A 438 -11.27 14.67 23.25
C LYS A 438 -10.24 13.55 23.18
N ASN A 439 -9.50 13.44 22.07
CA ASN A 439 -8.74 12.23 21.77
C ASN A 439 -7.25 12.33 22.05
N VAL A 440 -6.63 13.51 21.94
CA VAL A 440 -5.17 13.67 22.10
C VAL A 440 -4.81 14.43 23.38
N TYR A 441 -5.57 15.47 23.73
CA TYR A 441 -5.24 16.26 24.94
C TYR A 441 -5.58 15.55 26.25
N ILE A 442 -6.60 14.69 26.26
CA ILE A 442 -7.03 13.97 27.46
C ILE A 442 -6.15 12.73 27.71
N ASP A 443 -5.77 12.03 26.64
CA ASP A 443 -5.02 10.78 26.71
C ASP A 443 -3.78 10.87 25.82
N PRO A 444 -2.59 11.13 26.39
CA PRO A 444 -1.36 11.29 25.61
C PRO A 444 -0.91 10.00 24.93
N ASN A 445 -1.51 8.85 25.28
CA ASN A 445 -1.21 7.57 24.66
C ASN A 445 -2.02 7.32 23.37
N ARG A 446 -2.84 8.28 22.95
CA ARG A 446 -3.68 8.18 21.77
C ARG A 446 -3.22 9.08 20.64
N VAL A 447 -3.57 8.64 19.44
CA VAL A 447 -3.27 9.35 18.20
C VAL A 447 -4.56 9.68 17.48
N ALA A 448 -4.65 10.89 16.93
CA ALA A 448 -5.74 11.29 16.06
C ALA A 448 -5.35 11.11 14.59
N LEU A 449 -6.06 10.27 13.84
CA LEU A 449 -5.92 10.15 12.39
C LEU A 449 -7.02 10.97 11.70
N LEU A 450 -6.66 12.12 11.16
CA LEU A 450 -7.56 13.02 10.44
C LEU A 450 -7.53 12.74 8.95
N VAL A 451 -8.69 12.45 8.37
CA VAL A 451 -8.85 12.23 6.93
C VAL A 451 -9.64 13.37 6.32
N PHE A 452 -9.01 14.13 5.44
CA PHE A 452 -9.61 15.26 4.73
C PHE A 452 -10.14 14.76 3.38
N SER A 453 -11.42 14.96 3.12
CA SER A 453 -12.07 14.46 1.90
C SER A 453 -13.23 15.35 1.45
N GLN A 454 -13.57 15.29 0.16
CA GLN A 454 -14.80 15.88 -0.37
C GLN A 454 -16.02 14.96 -0.18
N LYS A 455 -15.78 13.66 0.08
CA LYS A 455 -16.86 12.69 0.31
C LYS A 455 -17.45 12.91 1.70
N SER A 456 -18.76 12.77 1.82
CA SER A 456 -19.47 12.87 3.10
C SER A 456 -19.44 11.58 3.92
N TYR A 457 -19.02 10.46 3.33
CA TYR A 457 -19.08 9.12 3.95
C TYR A 457 -17.69 8.48 3.98
N PRO A 458 -17.32 7.79 5.07
CA PRO A 458 -16.04 7.12 5.19
C PRO A 458 -15.94 5.92 4.24
N PRO A 459 -14.86 5.80 3.45
CA PRO A 459 -14.66 4.64 2.61
C PRO A 459 -14.42 3.37 3.44
N ALA A 460 -14.72 2.20 2.86
CA ALA A 460 -14.64 0.90 3.53
C ALA A 460 -13.28 0.64 4.20
N PHE A 461 -12.17 0.95 3.50
CA PHE A 461 -10.83 0.75 4.07
C PHE A 461 -10.59 1.62 5.31
N LEU A 462 -11.20 2.81 5.40
CA LEU A 462 -11.02 3.71 6.53
C LEU A 462 -11.82 3.23 7.75
N LYS A 463 -13.04 2.72 7.55
CA LYS A 463 -13.80 2.03 8.60
C LYS A 463 -13.00 0.86 9.17
N ASN A 464 -12.37 0.09 8.28
CA ASN A 464 -11.55 -1.06 8.64
C ASN A 464 -10.29 -0.67 9.43
N VAL A 465 -9.59 0.40 9.03
CA VAL A 465 -8.49 0.99 9.81
C VAL A 465 -8.99 1.36 11.20
N ALA A 466 -10.09 2.12 11.30
CA ALA A 466 -10.64 2.59 12.56
C ALA A 466 -11.01 1.46 13.54
N ILE A 467 -11.55 0.35 13.03
CA ILE A 467 -11.90 -0.83 13.84
C ILE A 467 -10.64 -1.50 14.40
N LEU A 468 -9.61 -1.71 13.56
CA LEU A 468 -8.38 -2.39 13.99
C LEU A 468 -7.57 -1.56 14.99
N THR A 469 -7.55 -0.24 14.81
CA THR A 469 -6.79 0.67 15.65
C THR A 469 -7.57 1.19 16.85
N GLU A 470 -8.77 0.68 17.09
CA GLU A 470 -9.63 1.20 18.16
C GLU A 470 -8.95 1.12 19.53
N GLY A 471 -9.05 2.23 20.27
CA GLY A 471 -8.42 2.41 21.58
C GLY A 471 -6.99 2.94 21.53
N ILE A 472 -6.34 2.91 20.36
CA ILE A 472 -4.96 3.39 20.15
C ILE A 472 -4.98 4.62 19.22
N VAL A 473 -5.71 4.52 18.10
CA VAL A 473 -5.86 5.60 17.13
C VAL A 473 -7.34 5.90 16.95
N ASP A 474 -7.74 7.13 17.26
CA ASP A 474 -9.08 7.65 17.00
C ASP A 474 -9.10 8.27 15.60
N VAL A 475 -9.98 7.75 14.74
CA VAL A 475 -10.06 8.14 13.32
C VAL A 475 -11.19 9.14 13.12
N GLY A 476 -10.85 10.31 12.58
CA GLY A 476 -11.78 11.39 12.29
C GLY A 476 -11.80 11.73 10.80
N MET A 477 -12.98 11.93 10.23
CA MET A 477 -13.13 12.32 8.82
C MET A 477 -13.71 13.73 8.72
N ILE A 478 -13.00 14.60 8.01
CA ILE A 478 -13.37 16.00 7.78
C ILE A 478 -13.88 16.10 6.34
N SER A 479 -15.19 16.24 6.21
CA SER A 479 -15.89 16.35 4.92
C SER A 479 -15.98 17.80 4.50
N ASN A 480 -15.57 18.12 3.27
CA ASN A 480 -15.56 19.49 2.71
C ASN A 480 -14.88 20.51 3.65
N PRO A 481 -13.60 20.29 4.01
CA PRO A 481 -12.87 21.21 4.88
C PRO A 481 -12.78 22.60 4.26
N ARG A 482 -12.90 23.63 5.10
CA ARG A 482 -12.67 25.01 4.70
C ARG A 482 -11.19 25.26 4.42
N ASP A 483 -10.91 26.25 3.56
CA ASP A 483 -9.55 26.61 3.17
C ASP A 483 -8.66 26.98 4.37
N ASP A 484 -9.22 27.64 5.40
CA ASP A 484 -8.46 27.98 6.61
C ASP A 484 -8.01 26.75 7.41
N VAL A 485 -8.78 25.66 7.36
CA VAL A 485 -8.38 24.38 7.97
C VAL A 485 -7.31 23.72 7.12
N LEU A 486 -7.44 23.69 5.80
CA LEU A 486 -6.42 23.15 4.90
C LEU A 486 -5.08 23.88 5.05
N GLU A 487 -5.11 25.21 5.15
CA GLU A 487 -3.95 26.05 5.42
C GLU A 487 -3.28 25.71 6.76
N SER A 488 -4.06 25.50 7.83
CA SER A 488 -3.52 25.16 9.15
C SER A 488 -2.72 23.85 9.18
N PHE A 489 -3.07 22.89 8.31
CA PHE A 489 -2.37 21.61 8.17
C PHE A 489 -1.39 21.59 6.97
N ASN A 490 -1.22 22.73 6.29
CA ASN A 490 -0.38 22.89 5.10
C ASN A 490 -0.72 21.87 3.98
N LEU A 491 -2.02 21.63 3.79
CA LEU A 491 -2.53 20.68 2.80
C LEU A 491 -2.81 21.39 1.48
N LYS A 492 -2.30 20.81 0.38
CA LYS A 492 -2.43 21.40 -0.97
C LYS A 492 -3.59 20.86 -1.79
N GLY A 493 -4.27 19.82 -1.32
CA GLY A 493 -5.36 19.20 -2.06
C GLY A 493 -5.99 18.02 -1.31
N LEU A 494 -7.10 17.54 -1.84
CA LEU A 494 -7.90 16.46 -1.26
C LEU A 494 -7.94 15.24 -2.20
N PRO A 495 -8.04 14.00 -1.67
CA PRO A 495 -8.02 13.67 -0.24
C PRO A 495 -6.61 13.79 0.37
N ASP A 496 -6.54 13.88 1.71
CA ASP A 496 -5.30 13.88 2.47
C ASP A 496 -5.47 13.22 3.84
N ILE A 497 -4.38 12.74 4.44
CA ILE A 497 -4.38 12.11 5.76
C ILE A 497 -3.30 12.75 6.62
N VAL A 498 -3.69 13.22 7.81
CA VAL A 498 -2.78 13.80 8.79
C VAL A 498 -2.94 13.06 10.10
N THR A 499 -1.82 12.72 10.73
CA THR A 499 -1.80 12.12 12.05
C THR A 499 -1.33 13.16 13.05
N VAL A 500 -2.11 13.39 14.11
CA VAL A 500 -1.80 14.33 15.18
C VAL A 500 -1.65 13.57 16.49
N TYR A 501 -0.59 13.86 17.24
CA TYR A 501 -0.23 13.16 18.47
C TYR A 501 0.39 14.12 19.49
N ASP A 502 0.42 13.76 20.77
CA ASP A 502 1.20 14.50 21.75
C ASP A 502 2.69 14.19 21.57
N THR A 503 3.51 15.23 21.38
CA THR A 503 4.95 15.06 21.13
C THR A 503 5.59 14.45 22.38
N PRO A 504 6.28 13.30 22.28
CA PRO A 504 6.91 12.67 23.43
C PRO A 504 7.99 13.57 24.03
N MET A 505 8.23 13.48 25.35
CA MET A 505 9.16 14.39 26.05
C MET A 505 10.58 14.43 25.46
N ASN A 506 11.07 13.30 24.93
CA ASN A 506 12.38 13.21 24.28
C ASN A 506 12.46 13.90 22.91
N MET A 507 11.32 14.18 22.28
CA MET A 507 11.23 14.92 21.01
C MET A 507 10.90 16.40 21.21
N ARG A 508 10.54 16.82 22.42
CA ARG A 508 10.22 18.23 22.70
C ARG A 508 11.51 19.06 22.73
N PRO A 509 11.49 20.30 22.19
CA PRO A 509 12.56 21.27 22.38
C PRO A 509 12.84 21.48 23.88
N ALA A 510 14.12 21.64 24.26
CA ALA A 510 14.52 21.77 25.66
C ALA A 510 13.93 23.03 26.35
N ASP A 511 13.47 24.01 25.58
CA ASP A 511 12.84 25.26 26.02
C ASP A 511 11.30 25.21 26.02
N ALA A 512 10.69 24.10 25.60
CA ALA A 512 9.23 23.95 25.60
C ALA A 512 8.72 23.91 27.06
N LYS A 513 7.81 24.84 27.38
CA LYS A 513 7.14 24.88 28.70
C LYS A 513 6.30 23.62 28.91
N GLU A 514 6.07 23.26 30.17
CA GLU A 514 5.14 22.20 30.57
C GLU A 514 3.74 22.47 29.99
N GLY A 515 3.44 21.82 28.87
CA GLY A 515 2.19 21.90 28.14
C GLY A 515 2.20 20.85 27.02
N THR A 516 1.01 20.43 26.58
CA THR A 516 0.86 19.50 25.45
C THR A 516 1.37 20.19 24.18
N LEU A 517 2.39 19.61 23.56
CA LEU A 517 2.92 20.09 22.28
C LEU A 517 2.47 19.10 21.21
N LEU A 518 1.53 19.50 20.37
CA LEU A 518 1.04 18.61 19.32
C LEU A 518 2.09 18.46 18.22
N GLY A 519 2.46 17.21 17.96
CA GLY A 519 3.19 16.80 16.77
C GLY A 519 2.23 16.44 15.65
N GLN A 520 2.67 16.62 14.40
CA GLN A 520 1.91 16.19 13.22
C GLN A 520 2.80 15.41 12.26
N ALA A 521 2.23 14.37 11.64
CA ALA A 521 2.79 13.68 10.50
C ALA A 521 1.77 13.75 9.34
N VAL A 522 2.27 13.94 8.13
CA VAL A 522 1.43 14.01 6.92
C VAL A 522 1.68 12.75 6.09
N TYR A 523 0.62 12.13 5.63
CA TYR A 523 0.68 10.94 4.80
C TYR A 523 1.22 11.23 3.40
N ASN A 524 2.07 10.36 2.87
CA ASN A 524 2.57 10.51 1.51
C ASN A 524 1.56 9.95 0.50
N LYS A 525 0.95 10.83 -0.30
CA LYS A 525 -0.06 10.46 -1.30
C LYS A 525 0.47 9.57 -2.42
N ASP A 526 1.78 9.61 -2.68
CA ASP A 526 2.41 8.79 -3.73
C ASP A 526 2.30 7.28 -3.42
N ASP A 527 2.06 6.91 -2.16
CA ASP A 527 1.88 5.52 -1.74
C ASP A 527 0.48 4.97 -2.04
N GLY A 528 -0.46 5.84 -2.46
CA GLY A 528 -1.85 5.50 -2.80
C GLY A 528 -2.75 5.21 -1.59
N PHE A 529 -4.05 5.46 -1.72
CA PHE A 529 -5.01 5.28 -0.62
C PHE A 529 -5.53 3.84 -0.53
N SER A 530 -4.66 2.91 -0.13
CA SER A 530 -5.03 1.53 0.19
C SER A 530 -5.01 1.27 1.69
N PHE A 531 -5.73 0.24 2.13
CA PHE A 531 -5.70 -0.19 3.54
C PHE A 531 -4.26 -0.45 4.02
N GLU A 532 -3.48 -1.20 3.23
CA GLU A 532 -2.11 -1.57 3.59
C GLU A 532 -1.19 -0.35 3.70
N ALA A 533 -1.29 0.59 2.77
CA ALA A 533 -0.46 1.78 2.77
C ALA A 533 -0.78 2.70 3.96
N VAL A 534 -2.07 2.89 4.27
CA VAL A 534 -2.51 3.69 5.42
C VAL A 534 -2.15 3.00 6.74
N MET A 535 -2.33 1.68 6.87
CA MET A 535 -1.93 0.95 8.08
C MET A 535 -0.42 0.97 8.29
N ARG A 536 0.38 0.81 7.23
CA ARG A 536 1.85 0.93 7.31
C ARG A 536 2.25 2.31 7.80
N TYR A 537 1.61 3.35 7.29
CA TYR A 537 1.81 4.71 7.76
C TYR A 537 1.44 4.88 9.24
N VAL A 538 0.27 4.41 9.67
CA VAL A 538 -0.17 4.46 11.08
C VAL A 538 0.83 3.76 11.99
N LEU A 539 1.25 2.54 11.66
CA LEU A 539 2.25 1.79 12.43
C LEU A 539 3.61 2.50 12.46
N THR A 540 4.01 3.15 11.37
CA THR A 540 5.24 3.93 11.31
C THR A 540 5.18 5.12 12.26
N VAL A 541 4.05 5.86 12.28
CA VAL A 541 3.86 6.98 13.19
C VAL A 541 3.85 6.50 14.64
N LEU A 542 3.11 5.44 14.98
CA LEU A 542 3.08 4.90 16.34
C LEU A 542 4.47 4.51 16.84
N ASN A 543 5.27 3.83 16.00
CA ASN A 543 6.64 3.47 16.32
C ASN A 543 7.56 4.69 16.49
N GLN A 544 7.39 5.72 15.65
CA GLN A 544 8.17 6.96 15.77
C GLN A 544 7.86 7.69 17.07
N VAL A 545 6.59 7.77 17.45
CA VAL A 545 6.14 8.43 18.69
C VAL A 545 6.48 7.57 19.92
N GLY A 546 6.77 6.28 19.76
CA GLY A 546 7.08 5.37 20.85
C GLY A 546 5.85 5.00 21.69
N LEU A 547 4.67 4.97 21.05
CA LEU A 547 3.43 4.56 21.69
C LEU A 547 3.29 3.04 21.67
N GLU A 548 2.87 2.48 22.79
CA GLU A 548 2.50 1.07 22.89
C GLU A 548 1.20 0.80 22.13
N GLY A 549 1.05 -0.40 21.56
CA GLY A 549 -0.17 -0.82 20.86
C GLY A 549 0.04 -1.29 19.42
N THR A 550 1.23 -1.10 18.84
CA THR A 550 1.56 -1.66 17.52
C THR A 550 1.39 -3.17 17.48
N ASP A 551 1.80 -3.86 18.55
CA ASP A 551 1.68 -5.32 18.67
C ASP A 551 0.21 -5.74 18.78
N GLU A 552 -0.61 -4.97 19.48
CA GLU A 552 -2.05 -5.24 19.58
C GLU A 552 -2.76 -5.06 18.23
N ILE A 553 -2.46 -3.98 17.50
CA ILE A 553 -2.97 -3.76 16.14
C ILE A 553 -2.54 -4.92 15.22
N GLN A 554 -1.27 -5.29 15.27
CA GLN A 554 -0.75 -6.37 14.45
C GLN A 554 -1.36 -7.73 14.81
N MET A 555 -1.62 -7.99 16.10
CA MET A 555 -2.34 -9.19 16.53
C MET A 555 -3.78 -9.19 16.01
N ARG A 556 -4.49 -8.05 16.10
CA ARG A 556 -5.86 -7.92 15.55
C ARG A 556 -5.90 -8.15 14.05
N MET A 557 -4.85 -7.77 13.31
CA MET A 557 -4.76 -8.05 11.88
C MET A 557 -4.59 -9.55 11.57
N VAL A 558 -3.94 -10.33 12.43
CA VAL A 558 -3.64 -11.75 12.18
C VAL A 558 -4.71 -12.66 12.77
N GLU A 559 -4.98 -12.50 14.08
CA GLU A 559 -5.90 -13.34 14.84
C GLU A 559 -7.35 -12.90 14.69
N GLY A 560 -7.57 -11.65 14.25
CA GLY A 560 -8.86 -10.98 14.27
C GLY A 560 -9.13 -10.27 15.58
N LEU A 561 -10.32 -9.71 15.69
CA LEU A 561 -10.83 -9.00 16.87
C LEU A 561 -11.17 -10.01 17.97
N LYS A 562 -10.73 -9.72 19.20
CA LYS A 562 -11.02 -10.57 20.38
C LYS A 562 -12.35 -10.13 20.99
N ALA A 563 -13.03 -11.03 21.71
CA ALA A 563 -14.27 -10.71 22.43
C ALA A 563 -14.13 -9.49 23.37
N LYS A 564 -12.96 -9.32 24.00
CA LYS A 564 -12.64 -8.12 24.81
C LYS A 564 -12.70 -6.81 24.01
N ASP A 565 -12.29 -6.85 22.75
CA ASP A 565 -12.31 -5.68 21.86
C ASP A 565 -13.77 -5.36 21.55
N VAL A 566 -14.59 -6.37 21.24
CA VAL A 566 -16.03 -6.22 20.99
C VAL A 566 -16.79 -5.68 22.21
N GLU A 567 -16.47 -6.17 23.41
CA GLU A 567 -17.08 -5.66 24.65
C GLU A 567 -16.69 -4.20 24.92
N SER A 568 -15.44 -3.83 24.61
CA SER A 568 -15.00 -2.42 24.67
C SER A 568 -15.78 -1.55 23.69
N PHE A 569 -16.12 -2.07 22.51
CA PHE A 569 -16.94 -1.37 21.52
C PHE A 569 -18.35 -1.14 22.08
N ARG A 570 -18.95 -2.16 22.69
CA ARG A 570 -20.30 -2.08 23.26
C ARG A 570 -20.38 -1.08 24.41
N LYS A 571 -19.46 -1.14 25.37
CA LYS A 571 -19.43 -0.20 26.51
C LYS A 571 -19.20 1.24 26.06
N LYS A 572 -18.33 1.47 25.05
CA LYS A 572 -18.13 2.80 24.48
C LYS A 572 -19.40 3.31 23.80
N TYR A 573 -20.10 2.50 23.01
CA TYR A 573 -21.38 2.93 22.41
C TYR A 573 -22.52 3.07 23.41
N GLU A 574 -22.59 2.27 24.47
CA GLU A 574 -23.62 2.42 25.51
C GLU A 574 -23.39 3.69 26.35
N SER A 575 -22.13 4.07 26.58
CA SER A 575 -21.78 5.33 27.23
C SER A 575 -21.84 6.54 26.29
N ASP A 576 -21.53 6.35 25.00
CA ASP A 576 -21.70 7.34 23.94
C ASP A 576 -23.17 7.40 23.45
N ALA A 577 -24.08 6.49 23.80
CA ALA A 577 -25.52 6.65 23.57
C ALA A 577 -26.08 7.76 24.46
N SER A 578 -25.47 8.00 25.62
CA SER A 578 -25.65 9.23 26.41
C SER A 578 -25.07 10.45 25.69
N TYR A 579 -24.02 10.27 24.87
CA TYR A 579 -23.52 11.31 23.96
C TYR A 579 -24.39 11.49 22.71
N GLU A 580 -25.02 10.47 22.14
CA GLU A 580 -26.04 10.62 21.09
C GLU A 580 -27.31 11.25 21.66
N GLU A 581 -27.69 10.96 22.91
CA GLU A 581 -28.73 11.73 23.60
C GLU A 581 -28.29 13.16 23.90
N ALA A 582 -27.02 13.40 24.25
CA ALA A 582 -26.49 14.75 24.46
C ALA A 582 -26.36 15.52 23.14
N VAL A 583 -25.93 14.88 22.05
CA VAL A 583 -25.84 15.42 20.69
C VAL A 583 -27.22 15.54 20.08
N LYS A 584 -28.17 14.66 20.37
CA LYS A 584 -29.58 14.79 19.98
C LYS A 584 -30.25 15.90 20.76
N LYS A 585 -29.94 16.05 22.06
CA LYS A 585 -30.39 17.18 22.88
C LYS A 585 -29.74 18.49 22.41
N GLU A 586 -28.47 18.46 22.02
CA GLU A 586 -27.73 19.59 21.44
C GLU A 586 -28.22 19.88 20.02
N LYS A 587 -28.58 18.87 19.21
CA LYS A 587 -29.25 18.99 17.90
C LYS A 587 -30.67 19.49 18.06
N GLU A 588 -31.38 19.13 19.13
CA GLU A 588 -32.71 19.65 19.44
C GLU A 588 -32.60 21.11 19.95
N GLU A 589 -31.51 21.47 20.64
CA GLU A 589 -31.18 22.83 21.06
C GLU A 589 -30.62 23.70 19.90
N LEU A 590 -29.94 23.11 18.92
CA LEU A 590 -29.45 23.73 17.67
C LEU A 590 -30.53 23.78 16.59
N ALA A 591 -31.40 22.78 16.52
CA ALA A 591 -32.62 22.84 15.73
C ALA A 591 -33.46 24.00 16.23
N ASP A 592 -33.39 24.35 17.52
CA ASP A 592 -33.98 25.56 18.08
C ASP A 592 -33.26 26.88 17.69
N GLN A 593 -32.22 26.83 16.84
CA GLN A 593 -31.39 27.96 16.40
C GLN A 593 -31.05 27.92 14.89
N PHE A 594 -31.91 27.33 14.06
CA PHE A 594 -31.64 27.22 12.63
C PHE A 594 -31.49 28.60 11.96
N VAL A 595 -30.40 28.77 11.22
CA VAL A 595 -30.14 29.87 10.28
C VAL A 595 -29.64 29.26 8.98
N GLY A 596 -30.40 29.43 7.89
CA GLY A 596 -30.03 28.90 6.59
C GLY A 596 -31.13 29.01 5.55
N VAL A 597 -30.93 28.38 4.41
CA VAL A 597 -31.93 28.27 3.35
C VAL A 597 -33.01 27.27 3.77
N MET A 598 -34.28 27.65 3.60
CA MET A 598 -35.42 26.78 3.89
C MET A 598 -35.49 25.65 2.87
N THR A 599 -35.46 24.42 3.36
CA THR A 599 -35.75 23.21 2.58
C THR A 599 -37.05 22.57 3.05
N LYS A 600 -37.59 21.64 2.28
CA LYS A 600 -38.77 20.84 2.54
C LYS A 600 -38.66 20.03 3.83
N SER A 601 -37.47 19.52 4.14
CA SER A 601 -37.21 18.83 5.41
C SER A 601 -37.29 19.81 6.58
N VAL A 602 -36.62 20.96 6.48
CA VAL A 602 -36.66 22.02 7.50
C VAL A 602 -38.09 22.55 7.67
N LEU A 603 -38.84 22.75 6.59
CA LEU A 603 -40.23 23.20 6.66
C LEU A 603 -41.13 22.18 7.38
N LYS A 604 -40.95 20.88 7.12
CA LYS A 604 -41.67 19.82 7.85
C LYS A 604 -41.37 19.87 9.35
N GLU A 605 -40.12 20.14 9.73
CA GLU A 605 -39.74 20.29 11.14
C GLU A 605 -40.34 21.54 11.76
N VAL A 606 -40.30 22.68 11.05
CA VAL A 606 -40.91 23.95 11.48
C VAL A 606 -42.41 23.80 11.71
N VAL A 607 -43.12 23.07 10.84
CA VAL A 607 -44.57 22.81 10.97
C VAL A 607 -44.87 21.83 12.11
N LYS A 608 -44.03 20.81 12.33
CA LYS A 608 -44.19 19.83 13.42
C LYS A 608 -43.83 20.40 14.80
N ALA A 609 -42.94 21.38 14.86
CA ALA A 609 -42.51 22.01 16.10
C ALA A 609 -43.68 22.78 16.75
N GLN A 610 -44.47 22.10 17.59
CA GLN A 610 -45.58 22.70 18.35
C GLN A 610 -45.13 23.71 19.44
N ARG A 611 -43.82 24.00 19.55
CA ARG A 611 -43.28 24.94 20.53
C ARG A 611 -43.61 26.38 20.15
N GLN A 612 -43.66 27.26 21.16
CA GLN A 612 -44.17 28.64 21.04
C GLN A 612 -43.19 29.63 20.36
N SER A 613 -42.17 29.18 19.62
CA SER A 613 -41.17 30.09 19.06
C SER A 613 -41.69 30.78 17.80
N LEU A 614 -41.61 32.11 17.82
CA LEU A 614 -41.76 32.95 16.64
C LEU A 614 -40.61 32.64 15.67
N LYS A 615 -40.91 32.48 14.38
CA LYS A 615 -39.93 32.20 13.31
C LYS A 615 -39.79 33.42 12.42
N GLY A 616 -38.57 33.77 12.03
CA GLY A 616 -38.29 34.80 11.03
C GLY A 616 -38.07 34.18 9.66
N PHE A 617 -38.85 34.57 8.66
CA PHE A 617 -38.65 34.21 7.26
C PHE A 617 -38.20 35.43 6.47
N VAL A 618 -37.20 35.27 5.62
CA VAL A 618 -36.80 36.28 4.65
C VAL A 618 -36.98 35.70 3.25
N PHE A 619 -37.89 36.31 2.51
CA PHE A 619 -38.19 36.00 1.13
C PHE A 619 -37.26 36.81 0.23
N VAL A 620 -36.52 36.10 -0.64
CA VAL A 620 -35.58 36.69 -1.60
C VAL A 620 -35.90 36.19 -3.00
N ASP A 621 -35.44 36.92 -4.02
CA ASP A 621 -35.54 36.46 -5.39
C ASP A 621 -34.48 35.38 -5.65
N GLY A 622 -34.93 34.19 -6.02
CA GLY A 622 -34.05 33.06 -6.32
C GLY A 622 -33.25 33.22 -7.62
N PHE A 623 -33.65 34.14 -8.51
CA PHE A 623 -32.98 34.37 -9.79
C PHE A 623 -31.88 35.43 -9.71
N THR A 624 -31.84 36.23 -8.65
CA THR A 624 -30.77 37.19 -8.44
C THR A 624 -29.56 36.48 -7.85
N GLU A 625 -28.53 36.28 -8.69
CA GLU A 625 -27.32 35.53 -8.34
C GLU A 625 -26.68 36.05 -7.04
N GLY A 626 -26.49 35.15 -6.07
CA GLY A 626 -25.84 35.43 -4.80
C GLY A 626 -26.70 36.14 -3.73
N GLU A 627 -27.94 36.54 -4.00
CA GLU A 627 -28.79 37.15 -2.95
C GLU A 627 -29.13 36.17 -1.82
N VAL A 628 -29.41 34.91 -2.17
CA VAL A 628 -29.73 33.84 -1.22
C VAL A 628 -28.52 33.56 -0.32
N ASP A 629 -27.34 33.45 -0.92
CA ASP A 629 -26.09 33.21 -0.20
C ASP A 629 -25.76 34.39 0.70
N ARG A 630 -25.92 35.63 0.21
CA ARG A 630 -25.72 36.84 1.00
C ARG A 630 -26.65 36.90 2.21
N TRP A 631 -27.94 36.60 2.02
CA TRP A 631 -28.89 36.61 3.13
C TRP A 631 -28.63 35.49 4.13
N SER A 632 -28.34 34.27 3.66
CA SER A 632 -28.14 33.11 4.52
C SER A 632 -26.81 33.14 5.28
N SER A 633 -25.73 33.58 4.65
CA SER A 633 -24.38 33.56 5.23
C SER A 633 -23.97 34.85 5.95
N GLU A 634 -24.44 36.03 5.49
CA GLU A 634 -23.99 37.32 6.05
C GLU A 634 -25.06 37.98 6.92
N LEU A 635 -26.30 38.10 6.42
CA LEU A 635 -27.31 38.98 7.01
C LEU A 635 -28.13 38.31 8.12
N LEU A 636 -28.58 37.07 7.91
CA LEU A 636 -29.37 36.35 8.91
C LEU A 636 -28.61 36.04 10.21
N PRO A 637 -27.32 35.65 10.19
CA PRO A 637 -26.56 35.48 11.44
C PRO A 637 -26.48 36.76 12.28
N VAL A 638 -26.40 37.93 11.63
CA VAL A 638 -26.43 39.23 12.32
C VAL A 638 -27.81 39.50 12.92
N ALA A 639 -28.89 39.19 12.20
CA ALA A 639 -30.26 39.33 12.72
C ALA A 639 -30.51 38.37 13.91
N GLN A 640 -30.06 37.12 13.80
CA GLN A 640 -30.19 36.10 14.84
C GLN A 640 -29.45 36.49 16.13
N THR A 641 -28.21 36.95 16.02
CA THR A 641 -27.39 37.36 17.17
C THR A 641 -27.92 38.63 17.83
N THR A 642 -28.58 39.51 17.05
CA THR A 642 -29.15 40.76 17.56
C THR A 642 -30.52 40.54 18.22
N ALA A 643 -31.33 39.60 17.73
CA ALA A 643 -32.67 39.34 18.24
C ALA A 643 -32.64 38.63 19.60
N LYS A 644 -33.43 39.12 20.56
CA LYS A 644 -33.49 38.54 21.92
C LYS A 644 -34.45 37.36 22.02
N THR A 645 -35.46 37.31 21.16
CA THR A 645 -36.64 36.44 21.35
C THR A 645 -36.83 35.36 20.30
N SER A 646 -36.31 35.54 19.08
CA SER A 646 -36.37 34.53 18.02
C SER A 646 -34.96 34.22 17.51
N LYS A 647 -34.56 32.95 17.66
CA LYS A 647 -33.30 32.42 17.15
C LYS A 647 -33.46 31.64 15.84
N HIS A 648 -34.67 31.55 15.30
CA HIS A 648 -34.95 30.78 14.08
C HIS A 648 -35.15 31.72 12.92
N TRP A 649 -34.22 31.66 11.97
CA TRP A 649 -34.28 32.46 10.76
C TRP A 649 -34.10 31.57 9.53
N SER A 650 -34.87 31.81 8.48
CA SER A 650 -34.72 31.06 7.24
C SER A 650 -34.88 31.95 6.02
N VAL A 651 -34.01 31.76 5.03
CA VAL A 651 -34.14 32.37 3.71
C VAL A 651 -35.02 31.48 2.84
N ILE A 652 -35.94 32.07 2.08
CA ILE A 652 -36.88 31.36 1.22
C ILE A 652 -36.77 31.94 -0.19
N HIS A 653 -36.55 31.06 -1.17
CA HIS A 653 -36.62 31.41 -2.58
C HIS A 653 -38.08 31.66 -2.96
N ALA A 654 -38.50 32.92 -2.94
CA ALA A 654 -39.88 33.28 -3.23
C ALA A 654 -40.25 32.99 -4.69
N SER A 655 -39.30 33.17 -5.61
CA SER A 655 -39.49 32.93 -7.04
C SER A 655 -39.74 31.46 -7.37
N CYS A 656 -39.17 30.55 -6.58
CA CYS A 656 -39.30 29.10 -6.78
C CYS A 656 -40.43 28.49 -5.95
N ASN A 657 -40.89 29.22 -4.93
CA ASN A 657 -42.01 28.84 -4.08
C ASN A 657 -43.06 29.98 -4.03
N PRO A 658 -43.63 30.40 -5.17
CA PRO A 658 -44.50 31.57 -5.24
C PRO A 658 -45.80 31.37 -4.45
N ASP A 659 -46.34 30.15 -4.45
CA ASP A 659 -47.54 29.82 -3.68
C ASP A 659 -47.27 29.87 -2.16
N PHE A 660 -46.07 29.47 -1.74
CA PHE A 660 -45.66 29.60 -0.34
C PHE A 660 -45.50 31.08 0.06
N ALA A 661 -44.92 31.93 -0.80
CA ALA A 661 -44.80 33.37 -0.55
C ALA A 661 -46.17 34.07 -0.45
N ARG A 662 -47.12 33.68 -1.32
CA ARG A 662 -48.50 34.20 -1.31
C ARG A 662 -49.26 33.91 -0.01
N LEU A 663 -48.98 32.80 0.68
CA LEU A 663 -49.57 32.51 1.99
C LEU A 663 -49.29 33.61 3.02
N PHE A 664 -48.16 34.32 2.88
CA PHE A 664 -47.72 35.40 3.75
C PHE A 664 -47.96 36.79 3.13
N GLU A 665 -48.80 36.89 2.10
CA GLU A 665 -49.04 38.13 1.34
C GLU A 665 -47.73 38.77 0.85
N VAL A 666 -46.76 37.96 0.42
CA VAL A 666 -45.51 38.42 -0.21
C VAL A 666 -45.62 38.24 -1.72
N ASP A 667 -45.82 39.34 -2.43
CA ASP A 667 -45.76 39.39 -3.89
C ASP A 667 -44.30 39.43 -4.36
N LEU A 668 -44.02 38.91 -5.56
CA LEU A 668 -42.67 38.89 -6.14
C LEU A 668 -42.10 40.31 -6.33
N ASP A 669 -42.96 41.30 -6.54
CA ASP A 669 -42.57 42.71 -6.70
C ASP A 669 -42.11 43.36 -5.37
N LEU A 670 -42.34 42.70 -4.24
CA LEU A 670 -42.02 43.19 -2.90
C LEU A 670 -40.76 42.55 -2.31
N LEU A 671 -39.99 41.81 -3.12
CA LEU A 671 -38.75 41.19 -2.68
C LEU A 671 -37.60 42.21 -2.58
N PRO A 672 -36.71 42.10 -1.58
CA PRO A 672 -36.75 41.14 -0.48
C PRO A 672 -37.76 41.54 0.61
N ALA A 673 -38.42 40.56 1.24
CA ALA A 673 -39.41 40.79 2.30
C ALA A 673 -39.13 39.94 3.55
N ALA A 674 -39.30 40.51 4.75
CA ALA A 674 -39.20 39.78 6.01
C ALA A 674 -40.58 39.54 6.64
N VAL A 675 -40.80 38.34 7.17
CA VAL A 675 -42.04 37.92 7.81
C VAL A 675 -41.75 37.25 9.14
N ALA A 676 -42.49 37.62 10.18
CA ALA A 676 -42.46 36.94 11.47
C ALA A 676 -43.70 36.04 11.56
N TYR A 677 -43.50 34.74 11.75
CA TYR A 677 -44.54 33.72 11.75
C TYR A 677 -44.59 32.96 13.08
N SER A 678 -45.78 32.88 13.68
CA SER A 678 -46.05 32.09 14.88
C SER A 678 -46.77 30.80 14.49
N VAL A 679 -46.06 29.67 14.57
CA VAL A 679 -46.59 28.34 14.24
C VAL A 679 -47.79 27.99 15.11
N LYS A 680 -47.70 28.23 16.43
CA LYS A 680 -48.79 27.91 17.36
C LYS A 680 -50.06 28.72 17.10
N ALA A 681 -49.92 30.00 16.77
CA ALA A 681 -51.07 30.87 16.54
C ALA A 681 -51.58 30.80 15.09
N GLN A 682 -50.80 30.22 14.17
CA GLN A 682 -51.01 30.31 12.72
C GLN A 682 -51.22 31.78 12.30
N ARG A 683 -50.36 32.66 12.82
CA ARG A 683 -50.41 34.10 12.57
C ARG A 683 -49.07 34.60 12.10
N TYR A 684 -49.09 35.57 11.21
CA TYR A 684 -47.87 36.19 10.69
C TYR A 684 -48.00 37.71 10.64
N VAL A 685 -46.88 38.39 10.44
CA VAL A 685 -46.83 39.82 10.14
C VAL A 685 -45.64 40.10 9.25
N ARG A 686 -45.84 40.97 8.24
CA ARG A 686 -44.81 41.40 7.30
C ARG A 686 -44.10 42.64 7.83
N TYR A 687 -42.79 42.70 7.66
CA TYR A 687 -41.99 43.86 7.98
C TYR A 687 -42.08 44.91 6.87
N THR A 688 -42.30 46.17 7.22
CA THR A 688 -42.48 47.30 6.27
C THR A 688 -41.37 48.34 6.36
N GLY A 689 -40.32 48.08 7.13
CA GLY A 689 -39.19 48.99 7.33
C GLY A 689 -38.04 48.79 6.35
N LYS A 690 -36.87 49.34 6.69
CA LYS A 690 -35.65 49.14 5.91
C LYS A 690 -35.12 47.73 6.15
N MET A 691 -34.82 46.98 5.10
CA MET A 691 -34.32 45.60 5.15
C MET A 691 -32.88 45.51 5.66
N ASP A 692 -32.63 46.00 6.86
CA ASP A 692 -31.36 45.88 7.56
C ASP A 692 -31.47 44.86 8.72
N PRO A 693 -30.46 44.01 8.95
CA PRO A 693 -30.54 42.93 9.94
C PRO A 693 -30.89 43.39 11.36
N LYS A 694 -30.42 44.58 11.76
CA LYS A 694 -30.65 45.12 13.11
C LYS A 694 -32.10 45.56 13.28
N SER A 695 -32.65 46.29 12.32
CA SER A 695 -34.05 46.72 12.36
C SER A 695 -35.02 45.54 12.25
N ILE A 696 -34.68 44.51 11.46
CA ILE A 696 -35.47 43.27 11.38
C ILE A 696 -35.44 42.52 12.73
N ALA A 697 -34.27 42.44 13.39
CA ALA A 697 -34.12 41.83 14.71
C ALA A 697 -34.87 42.59 15.82
N GLU A 698 -34.78 43.92 15.83
CA GLU A 698 -35.53 44.75 16.78
C GLU A 698 -37.04 44.62 16.55
N TRP A 699 -37.46 44.57 15.29
CA TRP A 699 -38.86 44.38 14.92
C TRP A 699 -39.39 43.02 15.37
N ILE A 700 -38.68 41.91 15.15
CA ILE A 700 -39.15 40.59 15.59
C ILE A 700 -39.31 40.54 17.12
N ASP A 701 -38.46 41.26 17.86
CA ASP A 701 -38.56 41.43 19.32
C ASP A 701 -39.76 42.28 19.75
N THR A 702 -40.27 43.17 18.88
CA THR A 702 -41.54 43.87 19.14
C THR A 702 -42.76 43.00 18.83
N VAL A 703 -42.66 42.14 17.79
CA VAL A 703 -43.70 41.17 17.42
C VAL A 703 -43.86 40.14 18.53
N SER A 704 -42.76 39.59 19.08
CA SER A 704 -42.81 38.61 20.18
C SER A 704 -43.41 39.19 21.46
N LYS A 705 -43.26 40.49 21.70
CA LYS A 705 -43.91 41.23 22.80
C LYS A 705 -45.38 41.54 22.53
N GLY A 706 -45.93 41.13 21.38
CA GLY A 706 -47.33 41.38 21.01
C GLY A 706 -47.65 42.84 20.72
N LYS A 707 -46.65 43.69 20.45
CA LYS A 707 -46.86 45.13 20.17
C LYS A 707 -47.26 45.40 18.73
N VAL A 708 -47.11 44.42 17.86
CA VAL A 708 -47.43 44.52 16.43
C VAL A 708 -48.65 43.65 16.15
N ALA A 709 -49.64 44.22 15.44
CA ALA A 709 -50.82 43.47 15.01
C ALA A 709 -50.42 42.38 14.01
N THR A 710 -50.98 41.18 14.16
CA THR A 710 -50.69 40.02 13.30
C THR A 710 -51.93 39.55 12.55
N THR A 711 -51.74 39.06 11.34
CA THR A 711 -52.79 38.50 10.48
C THR A 711 -52.87 36.98 10.67
N ARG A 712 -54.06 36.38 10.56
CA ARG A 712 -54.21 34.90 10.57
C ARG A 712 -53.89 34.35 9.19
N LEU A 713 -53.21 33.21 9.14
CA LEU A 713 -52.93 32.49 7.91
C LEU A 713 -54.25 31.94 7.32
N GLY A 714 -54.46 32.11 6.02
CA GLY A 714 -55.71 31.71 5.35
C GLY A 714 -55.88 30.20 5.20
N SER A 715 -54.78 29.46 5.08
CA SER A 715 -54.73 28.01 4.98
C SER A 715 -53.54 27.46 5.77
N SER A 716 -53.57 26.17 6.12
CA SER A 716 -52.43 25.50 6.76
C SER A 716 -51.27 25.35 5.78
N ILE A 717 -50.05 25.51 6.26
CA ILE A 717 -48.83 25.27 5.47
C ILE A 717 -48.74 23.78 5.11
N ASP A 718 -48.75 23.47 3.82
CA ASP A 718 -48.43 22.14 3.32
C ASP A 718 -46.96 22.10 2.88
N ALA A 719 -46.15 21.29 3.56
CA ALA A 719 -44.75 21.12 3.18
C ALA A 719 -44.57 20.25 1.93
N SER A 720 -45.61 19.57 1.45
CA SER A 720 -45.53 18.69 0.29
C SER A 720 -45.34 19.47 -1.03
N THR A 721 -45.85 20.71 -1.09
CA THR A 721 -45.79 21.61 -2.25
C THR A 721 -44.52 22.46 -2.29
N PHE A 722 -43.70 22.42 -1.26
CA PHE A 722 -42.44 23.17 -1.21
C PHE A 722 -41.37 22.48 -2.07
N VAL A 723 -40.65 23.29 -2.85
CA VAL A 723 -39.59 22.92 -3.80
C VAL A 723 -38.23 23.33 -3.23
N ASP A 724 -37.30 22.36 -3.13
CA ASP A 724 -35.97 22.54 -2.55
C ASP A 724 -34.99 23.26 -3.48
N GLU A 725 -35.02 22.92 -4.77
CA GLU A 725 -34.11 23.46 -5.78
C GLU A 725 -34.90 24.10 -6.90
N CYS A 726 -34.50 25.31 -7.27
CA CYS A 726 -35.05 26.06 -8.39
C CYS A 726 -34.55 25.45 -9.70
N SER A 727 -35.18 24.37 -10.18
CA SER A 727 -34.98 23.95 -11.56
C SER A 727 -35.68 24.97 -12.46
N LEU A 728 -34.89 25.84 -13.11
CA LEU A 728 -35.33 26.50 -14.34
C LEU A 728 -35.46 25.42 -15.41
N GLU A 729 -36.53 24.64 -15.35
CA GLU A 729 -37.05 24.03 -16.56
C GLU A 729 -37.56 25.21 -17.37
N ILE A 730 -36.70 25.69 -18.28
CA ILE A 730 -37.16 26.45 -19.42
C ILE A 730 -38.05 25.47 -20.17
N GLU A 731 -39.35 25.46 -19.86
CA GLU A 731 -40.35 24.93 -20.77
C GLU A 731 -40.17 25.73 -22.05
N ALA A 732 -39.42 25.16 -22.98
CA ALA A 732 -39.50 25.56 -24.37
C ALA A 732 -40.95 25.27 -24.75
N GLU A 733 -41.80 26.29 -24.64
CA GLU A 733 -43.07 26.32 -25.37
C GLU A 733 -42.70 25.97 -26.82
N GLU A 734 -43.15 24.79 -27.23
CA GLU A 734 -43.12 24.33 -28.61
C GLU A 734 -43.99 25.29 -29.43
N ASP A 735 -43.45 26.46 -29.75
CA ASP A 735 -43.86 27.19 -30.94
C ASP A 735 -43.34 26.36 -32.12
N ASP A 736 -44.28 25.78 -32.87
CA ASP A 736 -44.12 25.09 -34.16
C ASP A 736 -43.48 26.00 -35.22
N LEU A 737 -42.25 26.44 -35.00
CA LEU A 737 -41.37 26.98 -36.02
C LEU A 737 -40.59 25.80 -36.58
N ASP A 738 -40.83 25.49 -37.87
CA ASP A 738 -40.22 24.42 -38.66
C ASP A 738 -38.69 24.34 -38.45
N MET A 739 -38.26 23.59 -37.42
CA MET A 739 -36.86 23.34 -37.08
C MET A 739 -36.10 22.67 -38.24
N ASP A 740 -36.81 22.00 -39.14
CA ASP A 740 -36.26 21.42 -40.37
C ASP A 740 -35.84 22.49 -41.40
N GLU A 741 -36.45 23.68 -41.39
CA GLU A 741 -36.05 24.80 -42.25
C GLU A 741 -34.79 25.49 -41.69
N TYR A 742 -34.71 25.66 -40.37
CA TYR A 742 -33.53 26.24 -39.71
C TYR A 742 -32.31 25.30 -39.74
N LEU A 743 -32.50 23.99 -39.58
CA LEU A 743 -31.42 23.00 -39.75
C LEU A 743 -30.94 22.91 -41.20
N LYS A 744 -31.81 23.14 -42.20
CA LYS A 744 -31.39 23.26 -43.60
C LYS A 744 -30.62 24.54 -43.89
N GLU A 745 -30.96 25.64 -43.25
CA GLU A 745 -30.24 26.91 -43.39
C GLU A 745 -28.84 26.81 -42.78
N ILE A 746 -28.69 26.23 -41.58
CA ILE A 746 -27.38 25.98 -40.95
C ILE A 746 -26.54 25.00 -41.78
N ALA A 747 -27.13 23.91 -42.29
CA ALA A 747 -26.40 22.96 -43.12
C ALA A 747 -25.94 23.60 -44.45
N ALA A 748 -26.73 24.51 -45.01
CA ALA A 748 -26.35 25.26 -46.22
C ALA A 748 -25.26 26.31 -45.93
N GLU A 749 -25.33 26.98 -44.77
CA GLU A 749 -24.33 27.97 -44.36
C GLU A 749 -23.00 27.30 -43.96
N GLU A 750 -23.04 26.15 -43.31
CA GLU A 750 -21.84 25.38 -42.95
C GLU A 750 -21.20 24.73 -44.20
N ALA A 751 -22.00 24.29 -45.17
CA ALA A 751 -21.48 23.83 -46.46
C ALA A 751 -20.83 24.98 -47.26
N ALA A 752 -21.45 26.16 -47.28
CA ALA A 752 -20.89 27.34 -47.94
C ALA A 752 -19.60 27.85 -47.24
N ALA A 753 -19.57 27.82 -45.91
CA ALA A 753 -18.38 28.17 -45.13
C ALA A 753 -17.23 27.18 -45.39
N LYS A 754 -17.53 25.89 -45.49
CA LYS A 754 -16.53 24.87 -45.80
C LYS A 754 -15.99 25.02 -47.22
N GLU A 755 -16.84 25.35 -48.19
CA GLU A 755 -16.40 25.59 -49.57
C GLU A 755 -15.56 26.88 -49.68
N ALA A 756 -15.92 27.94 -48.95
CA ALA A 756 -15.12 29.16 -48.88
C ALA A 756 -13.73 28.91 -48.28
N LEU A 757 -13.65 28.11 -47.21
CA LEU A 757 -12.39 27.78 -46.55
C LEU A 757 -11.51 26.88 -47.43
N GLU A 758 -12.11 25.98 -48.22
CA GLU A 758 -11.37 25.17 -49.20
C GLU A 758 -10.85 26.01 -50.38
N GLN A 759 -11.59 27.03 -50.82
CA GLN A 759 -11.13 27.98 -51.84
C GLN A 759 -9.99 28.88 -51.30
N GLU A 760 -10.06 29.30 -50.04
CA GLU A 760 -9.01 30.10 -49.41
C GLU A 760 -7.71 29.29 -49.25
N MET A 761 -7.80 28.02 -48.82
CA MET A 761 -6.62 27.15 -48.74
C MET A 761 -5.99 26.88 -50.11
N LYS A 762 -6.79 26.72 -51.17
CA LYS A 762 -6.27 26.56 -52.55
C LYS A 762 -5.57 27.83 -53.04
N ALA A 763 -6.11 29.01 -52.73
CA ALA A 763 -5.49 30.29 -53.08
C ALA A 763 -4.16 30.49 -52.35
N GLU A 764 -4.09 30.14 -51.06
CA GLU A 764 -2.86 30.26 -50.26
C GLU A 764 -1.77 29.29 -50.75
N GLU A 765 -2.14 28.08 -51.18
CA GLU A 765 -1.20 27.11 -51.73
C GLU A 765 -0.62 27.57 -53.09
N GLU A 766 -1.44 28.18 -53.96
CA GLU A 766 -0.97 28.77 -55.21
C GLU A 766 -0.05 29.98 -54.98
N GLU A 767 -0.34 30.82 -53.98
CA GLU A 767 0.52 31.94 -53.64
C GLU A 767 1.87 31.46 -53.06
N ARG A 768 1.85 30.38 -52.27
CA ARG A 768 3.07 29.76 -51.75
C ARG A 768 3.92 29.17 -52.88
N LYS A 769 3.31 28.54 -53.90
CA LYS A 769 4.01 28.03 -55.08
C LYS A 769 4.66 29.17 -55.90
N LYS A 770 3.97 30.31 -56.07
CA LYS A 770 4.55 31.49 -56.75
C LYS A 770 5.73 32.09 -55.99
N LYS A 771 5.65 32.17 -54.65
CA LYS A 771 6.77 32.65 -53.81
C LYS A 771 7.99 31.72 -53.88
N GLU A 772 7.77 30.40 -53.89
CA GLU A 772 8.87 29.43 -54.04
C GLU A 772 9.55 29.49 -55.42
N GLU A 773 8.81 29.72 -56.49
CA GLU A 773 9.39 29.91 -57.83
C GLU A 773 10.20 31.21 -57.94
N GLU A 774 9.71 32.32 -57.36
CA GLU A 774 10.46 33.57 -57.32
C GLU A 774 11.77 33.44 -56.55
N ASP A 775 11.77 32.71 -55.44
CA ASP A 775 12.97 32.50 -54.62
C ASP A 775 13.99 31.58 -55.31
N LYS A 776 13.53 30.57 -56.08
CA LYS A 776 14.41 29.77 -56.95
C LYS A 776 15.04 30.63 -58.05
N VAL A 777 14.32 31.60 -58.62
CA VAL A 777 14.88 32.55 -59.60
C VAL A 777 15.89 33.53 -58.96
N LYS A 778 15.64 34.00 -57.73
CA LYS A 778 16.58 34.88 -56.99
C LYS A 778 17.86 34.14 -56.59
N GLN A 779 17.79 32.86 -56.22
CA GLN A 779 18.97 32.05 -55.90
C GLN A 779 19.84 31.72 -57.13
N SER A 780 19.24 31.49 -58.30
CA SER A 780 19.99 31.26 -59.55
C SER A 780 20.75 32.52 -60.03
N LYS A 781 20.18 33.71 -59.84
CA LYS A 781 20.85 35.01 -60.12
C LYS A 781 22.02 35.29 -59.15
N LYS A 782 21.92 34.92 -57.86
CA LYS A 782 23.03 35.05 -56.89
C LYS A 782 24.20 34.10 -57.22
N LYS A 783 23.95 32.87 -57.68
CA LYS A 783 25.01 31.94 -58.12
C LYS A 783 25.74 32.42 -59.38
N LYS A 784 25.05 33.03 -60.36
CA LYS A 784 25.71 33.66 -61.54
C LYS A 784 26.58 34.88 -61.17
N LYS A 785 26.21 35.69 -60.18
CA LYS A 785 27.02 36.86 -59.74
C LYS A 785 28.30 36.46 -58.98
N LYS A 786 28.29 35.37 -58.19
CA LYS A 786 29.51 34.83 -57.54
C LYS A 786 30.50 34.22 -58.54
N LYS A 787 30.04 33.57 -59.63
CA LYS A 787 30.93 33.03 -60.68
C LYS A 787 31.64 34.13 -61.49
N LYS A 788 31.01 35.30 -61.68
CA LYS A 788 31.64 36.47 -62.35
C LYS A 788 32.70 37.17 -61.49
N LYS A 789 32.56 37.17 -60.15
CA LYS A 789 33.57 37.75 -59.24
C LYS A 789 34.83 36.88 -59.07
N LYS A 790 34.74 35.55 -59.27
CA LYS A 790 35.91 34.64 -59.25
C LYS A 790 36.73 34.65 -60.55
N LYS A 791 36.18 35.17 -61.67
CA LYS A 791 36.92 35.31 -62.95
C LYS A 791 37.67 36.65 -63.07
N LYS A 792 37.37 37.66 -62.25
CA LYS A 792 38.05 38.97 -62.24
C LYS A 792 39.26 39.05 -61.28
N LYS A 793 39.60 37.97 -60.58
CA LYS A 793 40.79 37.88 -59.70
C LYS A 793 41.91 36.98 -60.29
N LYS A 794 41.89 36.77 -61.61
CA LYS A 794 42.92 36.02 -62.36
C LYS A 794 43.49 36.80 -63.56
N THR A 795 43.33 38.13 -63.56
CA THR A 795 43.93 39.07 -64.53
C THR A 795 44.22 40.37 -63.77
N GLU A 796 45.39 40.37 -63.12
CA GLU A 796 46.19 41.47 -62.54
C GLU A 796 47.35 40.71 -61.83
N LEU A 797 48.63 40.66 -62.22
CA LEU A 797 49.43 41.16 -63.36
C LEU A 797 48.86 42.29 -64.21
#